data_AF-A0A1V5FW74-F1
#
_entry.id   AF-A0A1V5FW74-F1
#
_cell.length_a   1.000
_cell.length_b   1.000
_cell.length_c   1.000
_cell.angle_alpha   90.00
_cell.angle_beta   90.00
_cell.angle_gamma   90.00
#
_symmetry.space_group_name_H-M   'P 1'
#
loop_
_entity.id
_entity.type
_entity.pdbx_description
1 polymer ?
#
loop_
_entity_poly.entity_id
_entity_poly.type
_entity_poly.pdbx_seq_one_letter_code
_entity_poly.pdbx_strand_id
1 'polypeptide(L)'
;MHQINLERMSPVIGVQDGVAYPDTCVGTDSHTPHVDALGVIAIGVGGLEAENVMLGRASWMRLPDIIGVELTGKPQPGITATDIVLSLTEFLRKQKVVGAYLEFRGEGAAALTLGDRATISNMAPEYGATAAMFFIDRNTLDYLRLTGRSDAQVTLVETYAKHAGLWADALAGAEYERSLHFDLSTVVRNMAGPSNPHKRLPTSSLAEREIAKPWSMPSEGTMPDGAVIIAAITSCTNTSNPRNVIAAGLLARNARAAGLVRKPWVKSSLAPGSKAVALYLEEAGLKDDLEALGFGIVAFACTTCNGMSGALDPKIQQEIIERDLYATAVLSGNRNFDGRIHPYAKQAFLASPPLVVAYAIAGTVRFDIERDVLGIDGDGKEVRLKDLWPSDAEIDAIVAAHVKPAHFRAVYDPMFDRSGAQTEKVNPLYPWRPQSTYIRRPPYWEGALAGERGLRGLRPLAVLGDNITTDHLSPSNAILLDSAAGEYLAHMGLPEEDFNSYATHRGDHLTAQRATFANPTLINEMVVVDGAVKKGSLARVEPEGQITRMWEAIETYMQRKQPLIIIAGADYGQGSSRDWAAKGVRLAGVEVIVAEGFERIHRTNLIGMGVLPLEFKPGDTRKTYAIDGTESFDVIGERTPRATLTLRIQRRSGECIEVPVTCRLDTAEEVSIYDAGGVLQRFAQDFLAGKG
;
A
#
# COMPACT_ATOMS: atom_id res chain seq x y z
N MET A 1 3.13 -11.33 -5.01
CA MET A 1 2.22 -11.07 -6.16
C MET A 1 2.92 -10.25 -7.23
N HIS A 2 3.20 -8.97 -7.02
CA HIS A 2 3.78 -8.09 -8.06
C HIS A 2 5.10 -8.56 -8.64
N GLN A 3 6.00 -9.09 -7.81
CA GLN A 3 7.23 -9.70 -8.27
C GLN A 3 6.97 -10.93 -9.17
N ILE A 4 6.00 -11.78 -8.82
CA ILE A 4 5.59 -12.92 -9.66
C ILE A 4 4.94 -12.45 -10.97
N ASN A 5 4.20 -11.33 -10.94
CA ASN A 5 3.62 -10.74 -12.13
C ASN A 5 4.73 -10.29 -13.11
N LEU A 6 5.69 -9.52 -12.57
CA LEU A 6 6.85 -9.03 -13.30
C LEU A 6 7.74 -10.18 -13.83
N GLU A 7 7.98 -11.22 -13.03
CA GLU A 7 8.88 -12.33 -13.36
C GLU A 7 8.22 -13.43 -14.21
N ARG A 8 6.89 -13.57 -14.21
CA ARG A 8 6.21 -14.64 -14.98
C ARG A 8 4.82 -14.32 -15.53
N MET A 9 3.89 -13.74 -14.76
CA MET A 9 2.48 -13.72 -15.19
C MET A 9 2.21 -12.81 -16.38
N SER A 10 2.83 -11.62 -16.44
CA SER A 10 2.66 -10.73 -17.57
C SER A 10 3.40 -11.27 -18.79
N PRO A 11 2.71 -11.47 -19.93
CA PRO A 11 3.34 -11.80 -21.20
C PRO A 11 3.90 -10.55 -21.90
N VAL A 12 3.59 -9.34 -21.42
CA VAL A 12 3.75 -8.05 -22.12
C VAL A 12 2.89 -7.94 -23.38
N ILE A 13 3.01 -8.90 -24.29
CA ILE A 13 2.14 -9.08 -25.45
C ILE A 13 1.54 -10.50 -25.38
N GLY A 14 0.22 -10.59 -25.22
CA GLY A 14 -0.52 -11.85 -25.19
C GLY A 14 -0.96 -12.30 -26.58
N VAL A 15 -1.31 -13.59 -26.71
CA VAL A 15 -2.00 -14.13 -27.89
C VAL A 15 -3.24 -14.88 -27.42
N GLN A 16 -4.40 -14.49 -27.94
CA GLN A 16 -5.67 -15.16 -27.68
C GLN A 16 -6.40 -15.34 -29.01
N ASP A 17 -6.84 -16.57 -29.28
CA ASP A 17 -7.59 -16.92 -30.50
C ASP A 17 -6.88 -16.48 -31.80
N GLY A 18 -5.54 -16.55 -31.81
CA GLY A 18 -4.69 -16.17 -32.94
C GLY A 18 -4.42 -14.66 -33.08
N VAL A 19 -4.94 -13.83 -32.16
CA VAL A 19 -4.75 -12.38 -32.17
C VAL A 19 -3.73 -11.98 -31.10
N ALA A 20 -2.68 -11.26 -31.50
CA ALA A 20 -1.72 -10.67 -30.58
C ALA A 20 -2.21 -9.30 -30.07
N TYR A 21 -2.06 -9.02 -28.78
CA TYR A 21 -2.52 -7.78 -28.15
C TYR A 21 -1.62 -7.39 -26.96
N PRO A 22 -1.52 -6.09 -26.61
CA PRO A 22 -0.77 -5.66 -25.44
C PRO A 22 -1.46 -6.14 -24.16
N ASP A 23 -0.65 -6.58 -23.21
CA ASP A 23 -1.13 -6.92 -21.87
C ASP A 23 -1.67 -5.66 -21.17
N THR A 24 -2.77 -5.85 -20.44
CA THR A 24 -3.36 -4.83 -19.56
C THR A 24 -3.90 -5.54 -18.32
N CYS A 25 -3.85 -4.88 -17.17
CA CYS A 25 -4.23 -5.52 -15.91
C CYS A 25 -4.94 -4.56 -14.96
N VAL A 26 -5.98 -5.05 -14.31
CA VAL A 26 -6.46 -4.47 -13.06
C VAL A 26 -6.12 -5.45 -11.94
N GLY A 27 -5.53 -4.96 -10.86
CA GLY A 27 -5.14 -5.79 -9.73
C GLY A 27 -5.74 -5.30 -8.43
N THR A 28 -6.14 -6.22 -7.56
CA THR A 28 -6.76 -5.92 -6.25
C THR A 28 -5.74 -5.42 -5.20
N ASP A 29 -4.61 -4.87 -5.64
CA ASP A 29 -3.58 -4.23 -4.83
C ASP A 29 -3.16 -2.90 -5.48
N SER A 30 -2.95 -1.88 -4.66
CA SER A 30 -2.60 -0.55 -5.15
C SER A 30 -1.29 -0.52 -5.95
N HIS A 31 -0.31 -1.37 -5.64
CA HIS A 31 1.00 -1.37 -6.30
C HIS A 31 1.06 -2.29 -7.53
N THR A 32 -0.09 -2.66 -8.07
CA THR A 32 -0.21 -3.31 -9.40
C THR A 32 0.57 -2.58 -10.50
N PRO A 33 0.70 -1.24 -10.50
CA PRO A 33 1.60 -0.49 -11.40
C PRO A 33 3.07 -0.94 -11.40
N HIS A 34 3.51 -1.80 -10.47
CA HIS A 34 4.83 -2.41 -10.51
C HIS A 34 5.17 -3.03 -11.88
N VAL A 35 4.19 -3.63 -12.56
CA VAL A 35 4.39 -4.27 -13.88
C VAL A 35 4.41 -3.26 -15.04
N ASP A 36 4.03 -2.00 -14.81
CA ASP A 36 4.07 -0.93 -15.82
C ASP A 36 5.49 -0.68 -16.35
N ALA A 37 6.50 -1.08 -15.58
CA ALA A 37 7.89 -1.08 -15.98
C ALA A 37 8.20 -1.93 -17.23
N LEU A 38 7.32 -2.89 -17.58
CA LEU A 38 7.42 -3.71 -18.80
C LEU A 38 6.75 -3.05 -20.02
N GLY A 39 6.13 -1.87 -19.89
CA GLY A 39 5.30 -1.28 -20.93
C GLY A 39 3.88 -1.83 -20.96
N VAL A 40 3.38 -2.26 -19.80
CA VAL A 40 2.02 -2.79 -19.58
C VAL A 40 1.19 -1.70 -18.90
N ILE A 41 -0.08 -1.55 -19.27
CA ILE A 41 -0.99 -0.67 -18.51
C ILE A 41 -1.60 -1.50 -17.38
N ALA A 42 -1.11 -1.32 -16.15
CA ALA A 42 -1.63 -2.03 -15.00
C ALA A 42 -1.99 -1.10 -13.84
N ILE A 43 -3.24 -1.17 -13.38
CA ILE A 43 -3.74 -0.25 -12.34
C ILE A 43 -4.24 -1.00 -11.12
N GLY A 44 -4.04 -0.40 -9.94
CA GLY A 44 -4.61 -0.90 -8.70
C GLY A 44 -6.10 -0.56 -8.59
N VAL A 45 -6.94 -1.53 -8.28
CA VAL A 45 -8.40 -1.36 -8.09
C VAL A 45 -8.84 -2.08 -6.81
N GLY A 46 -10.06 -1.82 -6.34
CA GLY A 46 -10.62 -2.62 -5.25
C GLY A 46 -11.18 -3.96 -5.71
N GLY A 47 -11.48 -4.83 -4.74
CA GLY A 47 -12.02 -6.17 -4.99
C GLY A 47 -13.28 -6.15 -5.85
N LEU A 48 -14.23 -5.28 -5.53
CA LEU A 48 -15.50 -5.16 -6.25
C LEU A 48 -15.33 -4.74 -7.72
N GLU A 49 -14.39 -3.84 -8.01
CA GLU A 49 -14.10 -3.43 -9.39
C GLU A 49 -13.42 -4.56 -10.17
N ALA A 50 -12.47 -5.28 -9.55
CA ALA A 50 -11.87 -6.45 -10.17
C ALA A 50 -12.90 -7.57 -10.42
N GLU A 51 -13.80 -7.82 -9.46
CA GLU A 51 -14.92 -8.76 -9.62
C GLU A 51 -15.81 -8.37 -10.81
N ASN A 52 -16.11 -7.07 -10.96
CA ASN A 52 -16.85 -6.55 -12.11
C ASN A 52 -16.17 -6.91 -13.44
N VAL A 53 -14.84 -6.75 -13.51
CA VAL A 53 -14.04 -7.12 -14.69
C VAL A 53 -14.01 -8.62 -14.93
N MET A 54 -13.85 -9.42 -13.87
CA MET A 54 -13.88 -10.89 -13.95
C MET A 54 -15.22 -11.43 -14.44
N LEU A 55 -16.31 -10.69 -14.23
CA LEU A 55 -17.67 -11.02 -14.68
C LEU A 55 -17.97 -10.51 -16.10
N GLY A 56 -16.96 -9.97 -16.80
CA GLY A 56 -17.05 -9.58 -18.21
C GLY A 56 -17.47 -8.13 -18.45
N ARG A 57 -17.58 -7.29 -17.40
CA ARG A 57 -17.84 -5.85 -17.57
C ARG A 57 -16.52 -5.09 -17.72
N ALA A 58 -16.52 -4.02 -18.50
CA ALA A 58 -15.35 -3.16 -18.59
C ALA A 58 -15.11 -2.39 -17.27
N SER A 59 -13.85 -2.12 -16.93
CA SER A 59 -13.52 -1.06 -15.97
C SER A 59 -13.71 0.28 -16.69
N TRP A 60 -14.69 1.05 -16.25
CA TRP A 60 -14.99 2.37 -16.81
C TRP A 60 -14.25 3.44 -16.02
N MET A 61 -13.48 4.26 -16.73
CA MET A 61 -12.79 5.41 -16.15
C MET A 61 -12.91 6.59 -17.09
N ARG A 62 -12.76 7.80 -16.54
CA ARG A 62 -12.51 8.97 -17.37
C ARG A 62 -11.19 8.78 -18.11
N LEU A 63 -11.10 9.34 -19.32
CA LEU A 63 -9.82 9.46 -20.02
C LEU A 63 -8.83 10.14 -19.06
N PRO A 64 -7.71 9.49 -18.71
CA PRO A 64 -6.77 10.04 -17.75
C PRO A 64 -5.93 11.15 -18.38
N ASP A 65 -5.50 12.10 -17.55
CA ASP A 65 -4.45 13.03 -17.94
C ASP A 65 -3.13 12.26 -18.04
N ILE A 66 -2.41 12.41 -19.15
CA ILE A 66 -1.11 11.76 -19.38
C ILE A 66 0.00 12.79 -19.25
N ILE A 67 0.94 12.53 -18.33
CA ILE A 67 2.06 13.43 -18.03
C ILE A 67 3.36 12.74 -18.41
N GLY A 68 4.12 13.36 -19.30
CA GLY A 68 5.47 12.92 -19.63
C GLY A 68 6.45 13.28 -18.51
N VAL A 69 7.25 12.32 -18.05
CA VAL A 69 8.32 12.54 -17.07
C VAL A 69 9.66 12.25 -17.73
N GLU A 70 10.36 13.31 -18.12
CA GLU A 70 11.68 13.22 -18.73
C GLU A 70 12.78 13.07 -17.67
N LEU A 71 13.40 11.89 -17.66
CA LEU A 71 14.55 11.59 -16.84
C LEU A 71 15.83 11.87 -17.62
N THR A 72 16.70 12.68 -17.04
CA THR A 72 18.02 13.06 -17.61
C THR A 72 19.14 12.63 -16.68
N GLY A 73 20.38 12.60 -17.21
CA GLY A 73 21.55 12.25 -16.42
C GLY A 73 21.56 10.79 -15.95
N LYS A 74 22.47 10.47 -15.03
CA LYS A 74 22.62 9.14 -14.44
C LYS A 74 22.82 9.23 -12.93
N PRO A 75 22.36 8.25 -12.15
CA PRO A 75 22.64 8.20 -10.71
C PRO A 75 24.14 8.22 -10.41
N GLN A 76 24.53 8.86 -9.31
CA GLN A 76 25.91 8.84 -8.83
C GLN A 76 26.30 7.43 -8.32
N PRO A 77 27.60 7.11 -8.24
CA PRO A 77 28.03 5.81 -7.72
C PRO A 77 27.49 5.51 -6.32
N GLY A 78 27.03 4.27 -6.12
CA GLY A 78 26.50 3.79 -4.84
C GLY A 78 25.09 4.27 -4.50
N ILE A 79 24.41 4.96 -5.41
CA ILE A 79 22.99 5.32 -5.31
C ILE A 79 22.13 4.15 -5.79
N THR A 80 21.12 3.78 -5.00
CA THR A 80 20.25 2.64 -5.27
C THR A 80 18.95 3.05 -5.97
N ALA A 81 18.23 2.07 -6.54
CA ALA A 81 16.88 2.30 -7.06
C ALA A 81 15.93 2.86 -6.00
N THR A 82 16.11 2.48 -4.73
CA THR A 82 15.31 2.99 -3.62
C THR A 82 15.54 4.49 -3.42
N ASP A 83 16.78 4.95 -3.52
CA ASP A 83 17.12 6.37 -3.38
C ASP A 83 16.49 7.22 -4.49
N ILE A 84 16.48 6.69 -5.73
CA ILE A 84 15.85 7.31 -6.90
C ILE A 84 14.35 7.43 -6.69
N VAL A 85 13.66 6.33 -6.35
CA VAL A 85 12.20 6.36 -6.21
C VAL A 85 11.74 7.23 -5.04
N LEU A 86 12.48 7.29 -3.93
CA LEU A 86 12.14 8.18 -2.83
C LEU A 86 12.30 9.66 -3.22
N SER A 87 13.30 9.98 -4.05
CA SER A 87 13.46 11.33 -4.62
C SER A 87 12.36 11.70 -5.60
N LEU A 88 12.02 10.79 -6.51
CA LEU A 88 10.91 10.96 -7.45
C LEU A 88 9.57 11.06 -6.73
N THR A 89 9.34 10.31 -5.66
CA THR A 89 8.09 10.33 -4.90
C THR A 89 7.85 11.71 -4.28
N GLU A 90 8.88 12.30 -3.65
CA GLU A 90 8.80 13.68 -3.13
C GLU A 90 8.53 14.68 -4.27
N PHE A 91 9.28 14.58 -5.38
CA PHE A 91 9.15 15.47 -6.52
C PHE A 91 7.74 15.40 -7.14
N LEU A 92 7.28 14.21 -7.49
CA LEU A 92 5.99 13.98 -8.17
C LEU A 92 4.81 14.37 -7.28
N ARG A 93 4.90 14.17 -5.95
CA ARG A 93 3.89 14.71 -5.03
C ARG A 93 3.83 16.24 -5.07
N LYS A 94 4.98 16.93 -5.06
CA LYS A 94 5.03 18.39 -5.22
C LYS A 94 4.46 18.85 -6.57
N GLN A 95 4.61 18.02 -7.60
CA GLN A 95 4.05 18.26 -8.94
C GLN A 95 2.55 17.95 -9.05
N LYS A 96 1.87 17.43 -8.02
CA LYS A 96 0.41 17.19 -8.00
C LYS A 96 -0.07 16.31 -9.17
N VAL A 97 0.50 15.13 -9.31
CA VAL A 97 0.17 14.17 -10.38
C VAL A 97 -0.96 13.19 -10.01
N VAL A 98 -1.80 13.55 -9.03
CA VAL A 98 -2.83 12.63 -8.50
C VAL A 98 -3.85 12.28 -9.59
N GLY A 99 -4.08 10.98 -9.80
CA GLY A 99 -5.01 10.46 -10.80
C GLY A 99 -4.45 10.36 -12.23
N ALA A 100 -3.33 11.03 -12.52
CA ALA A 100 -2.71 11.03 -13.85
C ALA A 100 -2.02 9.68 -14.15
N TYR A 101 -1.78 9.44 -15.44
CA TYR A 101 -0.91 8.39 -15.94
C TYR A 101 0.44 9.02 -16.24
N LEU A 102 1.51 8.44 -15.70
CA LEU A 102 2.87 8.92 -15.96
C LEU A 102 3.54 8.06 -17.02
N GLU A 103 4.22 8.69 -17.96
CA GLU A 103 5.08 8.02 -18.93
C GLU A 103 6.51 8.51 -18.77
N PHE A 104 7.41 7.61 -18.36
CA PHE A 104 8.82 7.93 -18.13
C PHE A 104 9.60 7.81 -19.45
N ARG A 105 10.31 8.88 -19.80
CA ARG A 105 11.08 9.01 -21.05
C ARG A 105 12.45 9.65 -20.83
N GLY A 106 13.23 9.76 -21.90
CA GLY A 106 14.55 10.42 -21.89
C GLY A 106 15.71 9.46 -21.65
N GLU A 107 16.93 9.98 -21.81
CA GLU A 107 18.17 9.19 -21.69
C GLU A 107 18.34 8.53 -20.31
N GLY A 108 17.84 9.19 -19.25
CA GLY A 108 17.89 8.67 -17.90
C GLY A 108 17.01 7.43 -17.75
N ALA A 109 15.80 7.44 -18.34
CA ALA A 109 14.90 6.28 -18.33
C ALA A 109 15.50 5.10 -19.10
N ALA A 110 16.16 5.36 -20.23
CA ALA A 110 16.86 4.34 -21.02
C ALA A 110 18.07 3.73 -20.28
N ALA A 111 18.73 4.50 -19.41
CA ALA A 111 19.88 4.05 -18.63
C ALA A 111 19.51 3.20 -17.41
N LEU A 112 18.26 3.24 -16.94
CA LEU A 112 17.78 2.45 -15.81
C LEU A 112 17.53 1.00 -16.20
N THR A 113 17.96 0.06 -15.35
CA THR A 113 17.61 -1.36 -15.51
C THR A 113 16.12 -1.57 -15.29
N LEU A 114 15.57 -2.71 -15.74
CA LEU A 114 14.15 -2.98 -15.49
C LEU A 114 13.81 -3.08 -14.00
N GLY A 115 14.74 -3.57 -13.18
CA GLY A 115 14.57 -3.59 -11.73
C GLY A 115 14.38 -2.20 -11.14
N ASP A 116 15.12 -1.20 -11.65
CA ASP A 116 15.02 0.19 -11.20
C ASP A 116 13.68 0.81 -11.64
N ARG A 117 13.28 0.56 -12.89
CA ARG A 117 11.98 0.98 -13.44
C ARG A 117 10.82 0.39 -12.65
N ALA A 118 10.90 -0.88 -12.28
CA ALA A 118 9.87 -1.58 -11.50
C ALA A 118 9.77 -1.00 -10.08
N THR A 119 10.90 -0.66 -9.44
CA THR A 119 10.92 0.05 -8.17
C THR A 119 10.22 1.42 -8.28
N ILE A 120 10.44 2.19 -9.35
CA ILE A 120 9.78 3.48 -9.59
C ILE A 120 8.27 3.32 -9.82
N SER A 121 7.89 2.38 -10.68
CA SER A 121 6.50 2.15 -11.08
C SER A 121 5.68 1.61 -9.91
N ASN A 122 6.29 0.78 -9.05
CA ASN A 122 5.65 0.26 -7.85
C ASN A 122 5.09 1.36 -6.95
N MET A 123 5.82 2.47 -6.78
CA MET A 123 5.44 3.56 -5.88
C MET A 123 4.43 4.54 -6.49
N ALA A 124 3.81 4.21 -7.63
CA ALA A 124 2.76 5.01 -8.24
C ALA A 124 1.68 5.51 -7.26
N PRO A 125 1.13 4.65 -6.38
CA PRO A 125 0.16 5.09 -5.38
C PRO A 125 0.74 6.09 -4.38
N GLU A 126 2.03 5.98 -4.06
CA GLU A 126 2.70 6.83 -3.08
C GLU A 126 2.96 8.23 -3.61
N TYR A 127 3.08 8.45 -4.93
CA TYR A 127 3.05 9.78 -5.55
C TYR A 127 1.70 10.18 -6.17
N GLY A 128 0.72 9.28 -6.14
CA GLY A 128 -0.69 9.54 -6.45
C GLY A 128 -1.09 9.26 -7.90
N ALA A 129 -0.15 8.81 -8.73
CA ALA A 129 -0.45 8.43 -10.10
C ALA A 129 -1.31 7.15 -10.13
N THR A 130 -2.13 7.02 -11.18
CA THR A 130 -2.92 5.80 -11.42
C THR A 130 -2.06 4.71 -12.06
N ALA A 131 -1.15 5.10 -12.95
CA ALA A 131 -0.19 4.24 -13.66
C ALA A 131 1.15 4.98 -13.81
N ALA A 132 2.23 4.22 -13.98
CA ALA A 132 3.60 4.73 -14.03
C ALA A 132 4.44 3.92 -15.02
N MET A 133 4.33 4.26 -16.31
CA MET A 133 4.78 3.42 -17.42
C MET A 133 6.20 3.76 -17.89
N PHE A 134 6.92 2.71 -18.25
CA PHE A 134 8.14 2.80 -19.06
C PHE A 134 7.88 2.13 -20.42
N PHE A 135 8.40 2.71 -21.49
CA PHE A 135 8.20 2.15 -22.83
C PHE A 135 8.88 0.79 -23.01
N ILE A 136 8.34 0.00 -23.94
CA ILE A 136 8.96 -1.27 -24.36
C ILE A 136 10.24 -0.94 -25.10
N ASP A 137 11.37 -1.43 -24.58
CA ASP A 137 12.69 -1.24 -25.17
C ASP A 137 13.60 -2.46 -24.97
N ARG A 138 14.90 -2.29 -25.19
CA ARG A 138 15.87 -3.36 -25.04
C ARG A 138 15.97 -3.88 -23.60
N ASN A 139 15.85 -3.01 -22.60
CA ASN A 139 15.86 -3.43 -21.19
C ASN A 139 14.66 -4.32 -20.87
N THR A 140 13.49 -4.08 -21.48
CA THR A 140 12.34 -4.99 -21.41
C THR A 140 12.70 -6.37 -21.94
N LEU A 141 13.26 -6.47 -23.14
CA LEU A 141 13.62 -7.77 -23.73
C LEU A 141 14.70 -8.51 -22.93
N ASP A 142 15.72 -7.80 -22.44
CA ASP A 142 16.80 -8.39 -21.67
C ASP A 142 16.29 -8.92 -20.31
N TYR A 143 15.35 -8.22 -19.68
CA TYR A 143 14.70 -8.74 -18.48
C TYR A 143 13.84 -9.97 -18.75
N LEU A 144 13.06 -9.99 -19.84
CA LEU A 144 12.27 -11.17 -20.22
C LEU A 144 13.17 -12.40 -20.44
N ARG A 145 14.33 -12.22 -21.09
CA ARG A 145 15.35 -13.29 -21.22
C ARG A 145 15.91 -13.72 -19.87
N LEU A 146 16.31 -12.76 -19.03
CA LEU A 146 16.89 -13.00 -17.69
C LEU A 146 15.96 -13.84 -16.82
N THR A 147 14.66 -13.56 -16.89
CA THR A 147 13.60 -14.24 -16.13
C THR A 147 13.11 -15.54 -16.79
N GLY A 148 13.79 -15.99 -17.84
CA GLY A 148 13.59 -17.30 -18.43
C GLY A 148 12.36 -17.41 -19.34
N ARG A 149 11.79 -16.30 -19.82
CA ARG A 149 10.78 -16.34 -20.89
C ARG A 149 11.34 -17.01 -22.14
N SER A 150 10.46 -17.61 -22.95
CA SER A 150 10.86 -18.29 -24.18
C SER A 150 11.30 -17.30 -25.24
N ASP A 151 12.21 -17.72 -26.13
CA ASP A 151 12.67 -16.90 -27.25
C ASP A 151 11.50 -16.49 -28.18
N ALA A 152 10.50 -17.37 -28.31
CA ALA A 152 9.27 -17.08 -29.05
C ALA A 152 8.49 -15.92 -28.42
N GLN A 153 8.33 -15.90 -27.09
CA GLN A 153 7.66 -14.80 -26.39
C GLN A 153 8.45 -13.49 -26.54
N VAL A 154 9.78 -13.53 -26.37
CA VAL A 154 10.64 -12.33 -26.53
C VAL A 154 10.55 -11.79 -27.96
N THR A 155 10.56 -12.67 -28.96
CA THR A 155 10.42 -12.29 -30.38
C THR A 155 9.04 -11.70 -30.67
N LEU A 156 7.98 -12.27 -30.10
CA LEU A 156 6.62 -11.75 -30.22
C LEU A 156 6.53 -10.32 -29.67
N VAL A 157 7.05 -10.09 -28.46
CA VAL A 157 7.04 -8.78 -27.81
C VAL A 157 7.76 -7.75 -28.67
N GLU A 158 8.98 -8.06 -29.13
CA GLU A 158 9.75 -7.14 -29.98
C GLU A 158 9.04 -6.83 -31.31
N THR A 159 8.54 -7.88 -31.98
CA THR A 159 7.90 -7.75 -33.29
C THR A 159 6.62 -6.91 -33.18
N TYR A 160 5.76 -7.25 -32.22
CA TYR A 160 4.51 -6.53 -32.00
C TYR A 160 4.76 -5.08 -31.60
N ALA A 161 5.63 -4.83 -30.61
CA ALA A 161 5.87 -3.48 -30.12
C ALA A 161 6.42 -2.55 -31.21
N LYS A 162 7.33 -3.05 -32.06
CA LYS A 162 7.85 -2.28 -33.21
C LYS A 162 6.78 -2.05 -34.28
N HIS A 163 5.95 -3.06 -34.58
CA HIS A 163 4.92 -2.94 -35.60
C HIS A 163 3.77 -2.02 -35.18
N ALA A 164 3.34 -2.12 -33.92
CA ALA A 164 2.22 -1.37 -33.35
C ALA A 164 2.61 0.06 -32.90
N GLY A 165 3.89 0.44 -32.98
CA GLY A 165 4.38 1.75 -32.54
C GLY A 165 4.47 1.90 -31.02
N LEU A 166 4.57 0.79 -30.27
CA LEU A 166 4.73 0.76 -28.81
C LEU A 166 6.20 0.67 -28.36
N TRP A 167 7.12 0.60 -29.31
CA TRP A 167 8.56 0.59 -29.05
C TRP A 167 9.05 2.01 -28.73
N ALA A 168 9.94 2.15 -27.75
CA ALA A 168 10.41 3.44 -27.23
C ALA A 168 10.83 4.45 -28.31
N ASP A 169 11.56 4.02 -29.35
CA ASP A 169 12.03 4.90 -30.42
C ASP A 169 10.87 5.52 -31.23
N ALA A 170 9.77 4.78 -31.42
CA ALA A 170 8.59 5.27 -32.13
C ALA A 170 7.82 6.32 -31.30
N LEU A 171 7.99 6.31 -29.98
CA LEU A 171 7.34 7.22 -29.03
C LEU A 171 8.24 8.39 -28.59
N ALA A 172 9.44 8.51 -29.14
CA ALA A 172 10.38 9.58 -28.78
C ALA A 172 9.82 10.99 -29.05
N GLY A 173 8.92 11.12 -30.03
CA GLY A 173 8.22 12.37 -30.37
C GLY A 173 6.82 12.51 -29.77
N ALA A 174 6.44 11.69 -28.78
CA ALA A 174 5.13 11.78 -28.15
C ALA A 174 4.91 13.17 -27.51
N GLU A 175 3.75 13.76 -27.77
CA GLU A 175 3.37 15.07 -27.23
C GLU A 175 2.53 14.90 -25.96
N TYR A 176 2.92 15.62 -24.91
CA TYR A 176 2.21 15.62 -23.63
C TYR A 176 1.73 17.03 -23.32
N GLU A 177 0.50 17.15 -22.82
CA GLU A 177 -0.03 18.43 -22.32
C GLU A 177 0.85 19.00 -21.20
N ARG A 178 1.40 18.10 -20.37
CA ARG A 178 2.34 18.44 -19.31
C ARG A 178 3.57 17.54 -19.38
N SER A 179 4.74 18.18 -19.39
CA SER A 179 6.04 17.51 -19.28
C SER A 179 6.77 17.96 -18.01
N LEU A 180 7.26 17.01 -17.23
CA LEU A 180 8.08 17.21 -16.04
C LEU A 180 9.51 16.75 -16.33
N HIS A 181 10.49 17.39 -15.70
CA HIS A 181 11.90 17.07 -15.89
C HIS A 181 12.53 16.72 -14.55
N PHE A 182 13.32 15.65 -14.51
CA PHE A 182 14.05 15.22 -13.32
C PHE A 182 15.45 14.71 -13.69
N ASP A 183 16.48 15.26 -13.03
CA ASP A 183 17.87 14.88 -13.25
C ASP A 183 18.31 13.84 -12.20
N LEU A 184 18.59 12.62 -12.68
CA LEU A 184 19.03 11.49 -11.86
C LEU A 184 20.38 11.74 -11.17
N SER A 185 21.20 12.64 -11.69
CA SER A 185 22.51 12.98 -11.11
C SER A 185 22.42 13.72 -9.78
N THR A 186 21.26 14.30 -9.48
CA THR A 186 20.97 15.04 -8.25
C THR A 186 20.57 14.14 -7.08
N VAL A 187 20.30 12.86 -7.35
CA VAL A 187 19.88 11.89 -6.34
C VAL A 187 21.03 11.58 -5.39
N VAL A 188 20.75 11.68 -4.10
CA VAL A 188 21.65 11.29 -3.00
C VAL A 188 21.07 10.10 -2.25
N ARG A 189 21.84 9.49 -1.33
CA ARG A 189 21.31 8.43 -0.47
C ARG A 189 20.19 8.95 0.43
N ASN A 190 19.06 8.26 0.46
CA ASN A 190 17.85 8.71 1.13
C ASN A 190 17.21 7.63 2.01
N MET A 191 16.52 8.10 3.03
CA MET A 191 15.39 7.42 3.65
C MET A 191 14.10 8.19 3.32
N ALA A 192 12.95 7.68 3.73
CA ALA A 192 11.72 8.46 3.82
C ALA A 192 11.02 8.25 5.16
N GLY A 193 10.49 9.34 5.71
CA GLY A 193 9.78 9.36 6.98
C GLY A 193 10.11 10.56 7.86
N PRO A 194 9.82 10.47 9.16
CA PRO A 194 8.99 9.43 9.75
C PRO A 194 7.56 9.47 9.23
N SER A 195 6.93 8.29 9.15
CA SER A 195 5.49 8.09 8.99
C SER A 195 4.80 8.71 7.78
N ASN A 196 5.59 9.10 6.78
CA ASN A 196 5.13 9.63 5.52
C ASN A 196 6.07 9.18 4.39
N PRO A 197 5.60 8.42 3.37
CA PRO A 197 6.44 7.87 2.32
C PRO A 197 7.01 8.92 1.35
N HIS A 198 6.36 10.09 1.23
CA HIS A 198 6.84 11.19 0.37
C HIS A 198 7.64 12.24 1.15
N LYS A 199 7.85 12.06 2.46
CA LYS A 199 8.78 12.87 3.26
C LYS A 199 10.19 12.33 3.10
N ARG A 200 10.87 12.72 2.02
CA ARG A 200 12.27 12.34 1.76
C ARG A 200 13.20 12.87 2.86
N LEU A 201 14.14 12.03 3.27
CA LEU A 201 15.19 12.33 4.25
C LEU A 201 16.56 11.93 3.68
N PRO A 202 17.33 12.87 3.12
CA PRO A 202 18.73 12.61 2.76
C PRO A 202 19.51 12.14 3.98
N THR A 203 20.30 11.07 3.85
CA THR A 203 21.09 10.54 4.99
C THR A 203 22.12 11.56 5.48
N SER A 204 22.61 12.43 4.61
CA SER A 204 23.51 13.54 4.94
C SER A 204 22.88 14.64 5.81
N SER A 205 21.55 14.69 5.91
CA SER A 205 20.81 15.73 6.64
C SER A 205 20.10 15.19 7.89
N LEU A 206 20.38 13.96 8.34
CA LEU A 206 19.67 13.35 9.47
C LEU A 206 19.81 14.16 10.77
N ALA A 207 20.98 14.75 11.04
CA ALA A 207 21.20 15.59 12.21
C ALA A 207 20.43 16.92 12.12
N GLU A 208 20.49 17.58 10.96
CA GLU A 208 19.71 18.82 10.67
C GLU A 208 18.21 18.58 10.82
N ARG A 209 17.73 17.40 10.40
CA ARG A 209 16.34 16.99 10.47
C ARG A 209 15.93 16.39 11.80
N GLU A 210 16.80 16.46 12.81
CA GLU A 210 16.53 15.97 14.16
C GLU A 210 16.18 14.47 14.23
N ILE A 211 16.66 13.69 13.26
CA ILE A 211 16.54 12.23 13.28
C ILE A 211 17.74 11.65 14.02
N ALA A 212 18.95 11.93 13.52
CA ALA A 212 20.19 11.64 14.23
C ALA A 212 20.40 12.66 15.35
N LYS A 213 20.63 12.19 16.58
CA LYS A 213 20.84 13.02 17.77
C LYS A 213 21.84 12.32 18.69
N PRO A 214 22.52 13.04 19.59
CA PRO A 214 23.29 12.41 20.66
C PRO A 214 22.43 11.37 21.38
N TRP A 215 22.93 10.16 21.50
CA TRP A 215 22.23 9.04 22.11
C TRP A 215 23.18 8.26 23.00
N SER A 216 22.61 7.60 24.01
CA SER A 216 23.36 6.75 24.92
C SER A 216 22.51 5.56 25.30
N MET A 217 23.19 4.46 25.57
CA MET A 217 22.59 3.29 26.19
C MET A 217 22.36 3.60 27.68
N PRO A 218 21.15 3.44 28.24
CA PRO A 218 20.92 3.62 29.67
C PRO A 218 21.75 2.66 30.52
N SER A 219 21.86 1.41 30.04
CA SER A 219 22.74 0.39 30.57
C SER A 219 23.15 -0.56 29.44
N GLU A 220 24.16 -1.39 29.67
CA GLU A 220 24.52 -2.42 28.69
C GLU A 220 23.33 -3.36 28.44
N GLY A 221 23.04 -3.62 27.16
CA GLY A 221 21.95 -4.51 26.73
C GLY A 221 20.54 -3.92 26.72
N THR A 222 20.30 -2.68 27.17
CA THR A 222 18.96 -2.04 27.13
C THR A 222 18.74 -1.18 25.89
N MET A 223 17.50 -0.87 25.52
CA MET A 223 17.24 -0.09 24.32
C MET A 223 17.46 1.42 24.53
N PRO A 224 18.12 2.13 23.57
CA PRO A 224 18.26 3.58 23.59
C PRO A 224 16.97 4.28 23.09
N ASP A 225 16.92 5.60 23.21
CA ASP A 225 15.93 6.40 22.46
C ASP A 225 16.09 6.17 20.94
N GLY A 226 14.98 6.09 20.22
CA GLY A 226 14.96 5.84 18.78
C GLY A 226 15.39 4.43 18.39
N ALA A 227 15.36 3.47 19.33
CA ALA A 227 15.73 2.09 19.07
C ALA A 227 15.03 1.54 17.82
N VAL A 228 15.79 0.90 16.93
CA VAL A 228 15.26 0.16 15.79
C VAL A 228 14.86 -1.21 16.29
N ILE A 229 13.56 -1.44 16.48
CA ILE A 229 13.04 -2.74 16.97
C ILE A 229 12.72 -3.70 15.83
N ILE A 230 12.50 -3.17 14.62
CA ILE A 230 12.26 -3.94 13.39
C ILE A 230 13.21 -3.44 12.30
N ALA A 231 13.96 -4.35 11.68
CA ALA A 231 14.77 -4.08 10.49
C ALA A 231 14.44 -5.11 9.40
N ALA A 232 13.61 -4.75 8.41
CA ALA A 232 13.06 -5.72 7.46
C ALA A 232 13.48 -5.45 6.01
N ILE A 233 14.19 -6.41 5.41
CA ILE A 233 14.32 -6.50 3.95
C ILE A 233 13.05 -7.19 3.44
N THR A 234 12.14 -6.41 2.86
CA THR A 234 10.78 -6.85 2.55
C THR A 234 10.27 -6.13 1.30
N SER A 235 9.01 -6.37 0.94
CA SER A 235 8.29 -5.77 -0.18
C SER A 235 8.79 -6.19 -1.56
N CYS A 236 7.82 -6.39 -2.45
CA CYS A 236 8.06 -6.48 -3.89
C CYS A 236 8.77 -5.25 -4.47
N THR A 237 8.71 -4.07 -3.83
CA THR A 237 9.35 -2.83 -4.30
C THR A 237 10.85 -2.99 -4.53
N ASN A 238 11.53 -3.65 -3.58
CA ASN A 238 12.99 -3.77 -3.57
C ASN A 238 13.47 -5.21 -3.76
N THR A 239 12.71 -6.22 -3.33
CA THR A 239 13.12 -7.63 -3.45
C THR A 239 12.98 -8.21 -4.86
N SER A 240 12.28 -7.51 -5.75
CA SER A 240 12.22 -7.80 -7.20
C SER A 240 13.41 -7.27 -7.98
N ASN A 241 14.23 -6.39 -7.38
CA ASN A 241 15.41 -5.83 -8.01
C ASN A 241 16.65 -6.57 -7.49
N PRO A 242 17.29 -7.44 -8.29
CA PRO A 242 18.45 -8.21 -7.85
C PRO A 242 19.60 -7.33 -7.37
N ARG A 243 19.84 -6.16 -7.99
CA ARG A 243 20.90 -5.24 -7.56
C ARG A 243 20.74 -4.82 -6.10
N ASN A 244 19.52 -4.48 -5.68
CA ASN A 244 19.25 -4.06 -4.30
C ASN A 244 19.45 -5.19 -3.29
N VAL A 245 19.02 -6.41 -3.61
CA VAL A 245 19.17 -7.55 -2.70
C VAL A 245 20.62 -8.02 -2.63
N ILE A 246 21.34 -8.05 -3.76
CA ILE A 246 22.77 -8.36 -3.82
C ILE A 246 23.58 -7.29 -3.06
N ALA A 247 23.26 -6.00 -3.20
CA ALA A 247 23.90 -4.94 -2.43
C ALA A 247 23.74 -5.13 -0.90
N ALA A 248 22.56 -5.57 -0.44
CA ALA A 248 22.37 -5.92 0.97
C ALA A 248 23.20 -7.12 1.40
N GLY A 249 23.28 -8.16 0.57
CA GLY A 249 24.12 -9.33 0.81
C GLY A 249 25.60 -8.98 0.90
N LEU A 250 26.10 -8.14 -0.01
CA LEU A 250 27.48 -7.68 0.00
C LEU A 250 27.79 -6.79 1.21
N LEU A 251 26.87 -5.90 1.60
CA LEU A 251 27.02 -5.12 2.83
C LEU A 251 27.09 -6.05 4.05
N ALA A 252 26.23 -7.09 4.09
CA ALA A 252 26.24 -8.08 5.15
C ALA A 252 27.56 -8.87 5.22
N ARG A 253 28.07 -9.31 4.06
CA ARG A 253 29.38 -9.97 3.92
C ARG A 253 30.50 -9.08 4.47
N ASN A 254 30.54 -7.81 4.07
CA ASN A 254 31.56 -6.87 4.49
C ASN A 254 31.48 -6.59 6.01
N ALA A 255 30.27 -6.43 6.54
CA ALA A 255 30.04 -6.23 7.98
C ALA A 255 30.48 -7.46 8.80
N ARG A 256 30.15 -8.66 8.32
CA ARG A 256 30.57 -9.93 8.94
C ARG A 256 32.08 -10.08 8.93
N ALA A 257 32.73 -9.77 7.81
CA ALA A 257 34.20 -9.80 7.70
C ALA A 257 34.87 -8.82 8.67
N ALA A 258 34.21 -7.69 8.95
CA ALA A 258 34.64 -6.70 9.94
C ALA A 258 34.25 -7.05 11.39
N GLY A 259 33.66 -8.22 11.65
CA GLY A 259 33.26 -8.67 12.98
C GLY A 259 32.02 -7.97 13.57
N LEU A 260 31.26 -7.24 12.74
CA LEU A 260 30.06 -6.54 13.17
C LEU A 260 28.86 -7.49 13.25
N VAL A 261 27.96 -7.22 14.19
CA VAL A 261 26.71 -7.95 14.39
C VAL A 261 25.55 -6.97 14.57
N ARG A 262 24.33 -7.40 14.25
CA ARG A 262 23.12 -6.62 14.58
C ARG A 262 22.97 -6.46 16.10
N LYS A 263 22.30 -5.38 16.54
CA LYS A 263 21.94 -5.24 17.96
C LYS A 263 20.89 -6.29 18.38
N PRO A 264 20.93 -6.79 19.64
CA PRO A 264 20.08 -7.90 20.06
C PRO A 264 18.58 -7.59 20.07
N TRP A 265 18.21 -6.32 20.32
CA TRP A 265 16.80 -5.88 20.29
C TRP A 265 16.22 -5.69 18.89
N VAL A 266 17.04 -5.76 17.84
CA VAL A 266 16.59 -5.58 16.47
C VAL A 266 16.04 -6.90 15.95
N LYS A 267 14.73 -6.99 15.74
CA LYS A 267 14.12 -8.11 15.00
C LYS A 267 14.33 -7.89 13.50
N SER A 268 15.31 -8.61 12.95
CA SER A 268 15.66 -8.57 11.53
C SER A 268 14.92 -9.64 10.73
N SER A 269 14.63 -9.38 9.45
CA SER A 269 14.03 -10.37 8.55
C SER A 269 14.34 -10.10 7.08
N LEU A 270 14.41 -11.18 6.29
CA LEU A 270 14.39 -11.14 4.83
C LEU A 270 13.11 -11.84 4.33
N ALA A 271 12.28 -11.13 3.58
CA ALA A 271 11.05 -11.65 3.00
C ALA A 271 10.97 -11.34 1.50
N PRO A 272 11.56 -12.18 0.64
CA PRO A 272 11.55 -11.97 -0.80
C PRO A 272 10.15 -12.19 -1.39
N GLY A 273 9.81 -11.50 -2.48
CA GLY A 273 8.54 -11.74 -3.19
C GLY A 273 8.53 -12.98 -4.10
N SER A 274 9.68 -13.64 -4.31
CA SER A 274 9.86 -14.83 -5.15
C SER A 274 10.93 -15.75 -4.57
N LYS A 275 10.78 -17.07 -4.81
CA LYS A 275 11.80 -18.08 -4.48
C LYS A 275 13.08 -17.92 -5.28
N ALA A 276 13.04 -17.25 -6.44
CA ALA A 276 14.22 -17.03 -7.27
C ALA A 276 15.32 -16.28 -6.50
N VAL A 277 14.91 -15.36 -5.61
CA VAL A 277 15.80 -14.60 -4.74
C VAL A 277 16.66 -15.48 -3.84
N ALA A 278 16.05 -16.51 -3.25
CA ALA A 278 16.80 -17.45 -2.42
C ALA A 278 17.85 -18.20 -3.22
N LEU A 279 17.51 -18.63 -4.44
CA LEU A 279 18.39 -19.43 -5.29
C LEU A 279 19.63 -18.65 -5.73
N TYR A 280 19.49 -17.41 -6.20
CA TYR A 280 20.65 -16.64 -6.64
C TYR A 280 21.49 -16.12 -5.46
N LEU A 281 20.88 -15.88 -4.27
CA LEU A 281 21.64 -15.51 -3.07
C LEU A 281 22.48 -16.68 -2.55
N GLU A 282 21.94 -17.89 -2.62
CA GLU A 282 22.64 -19.11 -2.27
C GLU A 282 23.79 -19.39 -3.25
N GLU A 283 23.54 -19.28 -4.56
CA GLU A 283 24.58 -19.45 -5.58
C GLU A 283 25.69 -18.38 -5.50
N ALA A 284 25.35 -17.14 -5.10
CA ALA A 284 26.31 -16.07 -4.87
C ALA A 284 27.07 -16.20 -3.53
N GLY A 285 26.70 -17.13 -2.65
CA GLY A 285 27.28 -17.27 -1.31
C GLY A 285 26.90 -16.17 -0.32
N LEU A 286 25.93 -15.30 -0.66
CA LEU A 286 25.53 -14.14 0.15
C LEU A 286 24.38 -14.43 1.12
N LYS A 287 23.68 -15.56 0.93
CA LYS A 287 22.61 -16.00 1.83
C LYS A 287 23.11 -16.19 3.26
N ASP A 288 24.23 -16.90 3.43
CA ASP A 288 24.83 -17.19 4.74
C ASP A 288 25.31 -15.91 5.44
N ASP A 289 25.79 -14.93 4.67
CA ASP A 289 26.22 -13.63 5.23
C ASP A 289 25.03 -12.81 5.75
N LEU A 290 23.90 -12.82 5.04
CA LEU A 290 22.65 -12.23 5.51
C LEU A 290 22.13 -12.93 6.77
N GLU A 291 22.12 -14.26 6.76
CA GLU A 291 21.70 -15.08 7.91
C GLU A 291 22.58 -14.84 9.15
N ALA A 292 23.89 -14.70 8.97
CA ALA A 292 24.82 -14.39 10.06
C ALA A 292 24.53 -13.05 10.74
N LEU A 293 23.99 -12.07 10.02
CA LEU A 293 23.50 -10.80 10.59
C LEU A 293 22.03 -10.85 11.03
N GLY A 294 21.39 -12.02 10.99
CA GLY A 294 20.00 -12.23 11.41
C GLY A 294 18.95 -11.98 10.32
N PHE A 295 19.35 -11.78 9.07
CA PHE A 295 18.44 -11.60 7.93
C PHE A 295 18.11 -12.93 7.24
N GLY A 296 17.62 -13.89 8.03
CA GLY A 296 17.13 -15.16 7.48
C GLY A 296 15.85 -14.98 6.65
N ILE A 297 15.66 -15.86 5.66
CA ILE A 297 14.44 -15.90 4.86
C ILE A 297 13.30 -16.40 5.74
N VAL A 298 12.37 -15.51 6.09
CA VAL A 298 11.23 -15.86 6.97
C VAL A 298 10.00 -16.33 6.20
N ALA A 299 9.82 -15.84 4.97
CA ALA A 299 8.71 -16.20 4.09
C ALA A 299 8.92 -15.65 2.67
N PHE A 300 8.18 -16.20 1.71
CA PHE A 300 8.02 -15.62 0.37
C PHE A 300 6.69 -14.86 0.27
N ALA A 301 6.59 -13.74 1.00
CA ALA A 301 5.33 -13.02 1.24
C ALA A 301 5.54 -11.54 1.59
N CYS A 302 4.46 -10.77 1.73
CA CYS A 302 4.52 -9.34 2.07
C CYS A 302 5.07 -9.05 3.48
N THR A 303 4.77 -9.90 4.46
CA THR A 303 5.28 -9.82 5.86
C THR A 303 5.27 -8.40 6.45
N THR A 304 6.41 -7.83 6.82
CA THR A 304 6.50 -6.51 7.45
C THR A 304 5.96 -5.38 6.56
N CYS A 305 5.98 -5.53 5.23
CA CYS A 305 5.50 -4.50 4.30
C CYS A 305 4.00 -4.17 4.45
N ASN A 306 3.17 -5.15 4.84
CA ASN A 306 1.73 -4.96 5.07
C ASN A 306 1.35 -4.94 6.57
N GLY A 307 2.34 -4.88 7.47
CA GLY A 307 2.12 -4.88 8.92
C GLY A 307 2.09 -6.27 9.57
N MET A 308 2.34 -7.34 8.81
CA MET A 308 2.52 -8.69 9.35
C MET A 308 3.96 -8.88 9.83
N SER A 309 4.38 -8.05 10.79
CA SER A 309 5.72 -8.06 11.37
C SER A 309 5.93 -9.16 12.43
N GLY A 310 4.85 -9.78 12.91
CA GLY A 310 4.84 -10.79 13.98
C GLY A 310 5.23 -10.24 15.36
N ALA A 311 5.09 -11.06 16.41
CA ALA A 311 5.37 -10.65 17.80
C ALA A 311 6.85 -10.28 18.03
N LEU A 312 7.11 -9.37 18.97
CA LEU A 312 8.46 -9.10 19.49
C LEU A 312 8.80 -10.10 20.59
N ASP A 313 10.08 -10.18 20.96
CA ASP A 313 10.46 -10.83 22.20
C ASP A 313 9.72 -10.16 23.38
N PRO A 314 9.07 -10.92 24.28
CA PRO A 314 8.32 -10.36 25.40
C PRO A 314 9.12 -9.38 26.25
N LYS A 315 10.45 -9.58 26.41
CA LYS A 315 11.31 -8.67 27.17
C LYS A 315 11.47 -7.30 26.49
N ILE A 316 11.63 -7.32 25.16
CA ILE A 316 11.70 -6.10 24.34
C ILE A 316 10.36 -5.36 24.44
N GLN A 317 9.25 -6.07 24.28
CA GLN A 317 7.91 -5.51 24.38
C GLN A 317 7.67 -4.88 25.76
N GLN A 318 8.00 -5.60 26.84
CA GLN A 318 7.85 -5.12 28.21
C GLN A 318 8.67 -3.85 28.44
N GLU A 319 9.92 -3.82 27.99
CA GLU A 319 10.79 -2.65 28.14
C GLU A 319 10.24 -1.41 27.40
N ILE A 320 9.69 -1.58 26.19
CA ILE A 320 9.06 -0.48 25.44
C ILE A 320 7.90 0.11 26.25
N ILE A 321 7.05 -0.75 26.83
CA ILE A 321 5.86 -0.35 27.58
C ILE A 321 6.25 0.34 28.89
N GLU A 322 7.11 -0.28 29.70
CA GLU A 322 7.50 0.22 31.02
C GLU A 322 8.21 1.57 30.97
N ARG A 323 8.96 1.82 29.89
CA ARG A 323 9.74 3.06 29.71
C ARG A 323 9.08 4.08 28.78
N ASP A 324 7.90 3.78 28.25
CA ASP A 324 7.25 4.54 27.16
C ASP A 324 8.23 4.87 26.02
N LEU A 325 9.06 3.90 25.65
CA LEU A 325 10.22 4.13 24.79
C LEU A 325 9.79 4.59 23.39
N TYR A 326 10.50 5.58 22.86
CA TYR A 326 10.38 5.95 21.46
C TYR A 326 11.11 4.91 20.57
N ALA A 327 10.40 3.85 20.20
CA ALA A 327 10.87 2.77 19.33
C ALA A 327 10.43 2.96 17.88
N THR A 328 11.25 2.47 16.94
CA THR A 328 11.09 2.71 15.50
C THR A 328 11.28 1.44 14.67
N ALA A 329 10.85 1.49 13.41
CA ALA A 329 11.10 0.45 12.41
C ALA A 329 11.82 1.02 11.18
N VAL A 330 12.74 0.25 10.59
CA VAL A 330 13.37 0.57 9.29
C VAL A 330 13.10 -0.59 8.34
N LEU A 331 12.54 -0.30 7.16
CA LEU A 331 12.17 -1.33 6.20
C LEU A 331 12.37 -0.89 4.76
N SER A 332 12.60 -1.86 3.88
CA SER A 332 12.64 -1.64 2.42
C SER A 332 11.26 -1.75 1.76
N GLY A 333 10.22 -1.32 2.48
CA GLY A 333 8.86 -1.21 1.98
C GLY A 333 8.61 0.05 1.16
N ASN A 334 7.34 0.33 0.90
CA ASN A 334 6.86 1.54 0.21
C ASN A 334 5.96 2.43 1.09
N ARG A 335 5.54 1.94 2.27
CA ARG A 335 4.68 2.68 3.21
C ARG A 335 5.17 2.56 4.64
N ASN A 336 5.06 3.66 5.37
CA ASN A 336 5.54 3.77 6.75
C ASN A 336 4.56 4.50 7.69
N PHE A 337 3.29 4.68 7.31
CA PHE A 337 2.27 5.35 8.13
C PHE A 337 2.21 4.84 9.58
N ASP A 338 1.80 5.71 10.51
CA ASP A 338 1.67 5.38 11.93
C ASP A 338 0.79 4.14 12.17
N GLY A 339 1.24 3.25 13.06
CA GLY A 339 0.51 2.03 13.43
C GLY A 339 0.48 0.94 12.35
N ARG A 340 1.06 1.18 11.16
CA ARG A 340 1.04 0.22 10.04
C ARG A 340 2.03 -0.93 10.22
N ILE A 341 3.26 -0.64 10.64
CA ILE A 341 4.36 -1.61 10.58
C ILE A 341 4.33 -2.58 11.76
N HIS A 342 4.23 -2.05 12.97
CA HIS A 342 4.17 -2.82 14.22
C HIS A 342 3.48 -1.95 15.28
N PRO A 343 2.59 -2.49 16.14
CA PRO A 343 1.91 -1.70 17.19
C PRO A 343 2.86 -0.95 18.13
N TYR A 344 3.98 -1.57 18.53
CA TYR A 344 5.02 -0.95 19.37
C TYR A 344 6.04 -0.05 18.64
N ALA A 345 5.95 0.10 17.31
CA ALA A 345 6.80 1.05 16.58
C ALA A 345 6.06 2.38 16.47
N LYS A 346 6.53 3.42 17.20
CA LYS A 346 5.91 4.76 17.16
C LYS A 346 6.05 5.41 15.79
N GLN A 347 7.16 5.17 15.09
CA GLN A 347 7.42 5.68 13.74
C GLN A 347 8.16 4.63 12.89
N ALA A 348 8.04 4.75 11.57
CA ALA A 348 8.75 3.89 10.63
C ALA A 348 9.43 4.70 9.52
N PHE A 349 10.52 4.14 8.99
CA PHE A 349 11.33 4.74 7.92
C PHE A 349 11.52 3.76 6.76
N LEU A 350 11.37 4.28 5.55
CA LEU A 350 11.69 3.54 4.33
C LEU A 350 13.17 3.74 4.00
N ALA A 351 13.87 2.67 3.63
CA ALA A 351 15.28 2.72 3.25
C ALA A 351 15.62 1.59 2.26
N SER A 352 16.74 1.73 1.54
CA SER A 352 17.23 0.65 0.67
C SER A 352 17.60 -0.60 1.47
N PRO A 353 17.52 -1.82 0.90
CA PRO A 353 17.93 -3.04 1.58
C PRO A 353 19.31 -2.98 2.28
N PRO A 354 20.40 -2.44 1.67
CA PRO A 354 21.67 -2.29 2.37
C PRO A 354 21.59 -1.33 3.58
N LEU A 355 20.84 -0.22 3.48
CA LEU A 355 20.62 0.66 4.64
C LEU A 355 19.84 -0.02 5.77
N VAL A 356 18.90 -0.90 5.45
CA VAL A 356 18.19 -1.70 6.48
C VAL A 356 19.18 -2.55 7.28
N VAL A 357 20.14 -3.20 6.61
CA VAL A 357 21.21 -3.97 7.28
C VAL A 357 22.08 -3.05 8.14
N ALA A 358 22.48 -1.89 7.61
CA ALA A 358 23.29 -0.93 8.36
C ALA A 358 22.58 -0.42 9.64
N TYR A 359 21.27 -0.12 9.57
CA TYR A 359 20.50 0.29 10.74
C TYR A 359 20.24 -0.85 11.73
N ALA A 360 20.27 -2.11 11.30
CA ALA A 360 20.23 -3.24 12.23
C ALA A 360 21.52 -3.37 13.04
N ILE A 361 22.67 -3.00 12.46
CA ILE A 361 23.96 -2.93 13.15
C ILE A 361 24.01 -1.72 14.10
N ALA A 362 23.57 -0.56 13.63
CA ALA A 362 23.50 0.65 14.45
C ALA A 362 22.52 0.51 15.63
N GLY A 363 21.34 -0.07 15.38
CA GLY A 363 20.30 -0.37 16.38
C GLY A 363 19.46 0.81 16.85
N THR A 364 19.69 2.03 16.34
CA THR A 364 18.87 3.21 16.61
C THR A 364 18.89 4.16 15.41
N VAL A 365 17.77 4.86 15.16
CA VAL A 365 17.73 5.94 14.16
C VAL A 365 18.41 7.22 14.65
N ARG A 366 18.81 7.30 15.92
CA ARG A 366 19.60 8.41 16.46
C ARG A 366 21.06 8.41 16.00
N PHE A 367 21.53 7.29 15.49
CA PHE A 367 22.84 7.12 14.91
C PHE A 367 22.97 7.91 13.59
N ASP A 368 24.03 8.70 13.45
CA ASP A 368 24.34 9.34 12.17
C ASP A 368 25.01 8.29 11.25
N ILE A 369 24.19 7.66 10.40
CA ILE A 369 24.61 6.52 9.58
C ILE A 369 25.77 6.85 8.62
N GLU A 370 25.99 8.12 8.28
CA GLU A 370 27.08 8.53 7.40
C GLU A 370 28.38 8.82 8.18
N ARG A 371 28.28 9.24 9.44
CA ARG A 371 29.39 9.82 10.20
C ARG A 371 29.78 9.10 11.48
N ASP A 372 28.95 8.22 12.01
CA ASP A 372 29.27 7.51 13.24
C ASP A 372 30.01 6.20 12.95
N VAL A 373 30.64 5.64 13.97
CA VAL A 373 31.39 4.37 13.90
C VAL A 373 30.45 3.22 14.23
N LEU A 374 30.27 2.28 13.29
CA LEU A 374 29.40 1.11 13.46
C LEU A 374 30.03 0.07 14.41
N GLY A 375 31.35 0.01 14.43
CA GLY A 375 32.13 -0.80 15.36
C GLY A 375 33.62 -0.71 15.06
N ILE A 376 34.40 -1.53 15.75
CA ILE A 376 35.84 -1.65 15.57
C ILE A 376 36.11 -3.07 15.07
N ASP A 377 36.89 -3.22 14.00
CA ASP A 377 37.23 -4.52 13.44
C ASP A 377 38.31 -5.26 14.26
N GLY A 378 38.65 -6.48 13.83
CA GLY A 378 39.65 -7.32 14.49
C GLY A 378 41.06 -6.71 14.53
N ASP A 379 41.35 -5.75 13.66
CA ASP A 379 42.63 -5.03 13.59
C ASP A 379 42.60 -3.70 14.39
N GLY A 380 41.50 -3.40 15.07
CA GLY A 380 41.35 -2.19 15.87
C GLY A 380 40.96 -0.94 15.07
N LYS A 381 40.56 -1.08 13.80
CA LYS A 381 40.16 0.04 12.94
C LYS A 381 38.68 0.34 13.08
N GLU A 382 38.35 1.64 13.14
CA GLU A 382 36.96 2.11 13.08
C GLU A 382 36.30 1.75 11.74
N VAL A 383 35.14 1.12 11.81
CA VAL A 383 34.34 0.72 10.65
C VAL A 383 33.14 1.65 10.53
N ARG A 384 32.98 2.29 9.37
CA ARG A 384 31.89 3.21 9.05
C ARG A 384 31.11 2.69 7.84
N LEU A 385 29.94 3.28 7.56
CA LEU A 385 29.09 2.83 6.44
C LEU A 385 29.87 2.78 5.11
N LYS A 386 30.68 3.81 4.82
CA LYS A 386 31.49 3.88 3.59
C LYS A 386 32.48 2.72 3.43
N ASP A 387 32.92 2.11 4.53
CA ASP A 387 33.87 0.99 4.51
C ASP A 387 33.17 -0.34 4.21
N LEU A 388 31.84 -0.39 4.42
CA LEU A 388 31.00 -1.56 4.19
C LEU A 388 30.25 -1.51 2.86
N TRP A 389 30.03 -0.31 2.31
CA TRP A 389 29.18 -0.09 1.15
C TRP A 389 29.81 -0.68 -0.13
N PRO A 390 29.13 -1.61 -0.83
CA PRO A 390 29.68 -2.21 -2.04
C PRO A 390 29.73 -1.21 -3.20
N SER A 391 30.69 -1.40 -4.10
CA SER A 391 30.77 -0.62 -5.34
C SER A 391 29.76 -1.12 -6.38
N ASP A 392 29.32 -0.24 -7.29
CA ASP A 392 28.39 -0.65 -8.35
C ASP A 392 28.98 -1.73 -9.27
N ALA A 393 30.29 -1.63 -9.57
CA ALA A 393 31.00 -2.62 -10.38
C ALA A 393 31.01 -4.01 -9.71
N GLU A 394 31.12 -4.07 -8.38
CA GLU A 394 31.04 -5.34 -7.65
C GLU A 394 29.63 -5.91 -7.68
N ILE A 395 28.60 -5.07 -7.44
CA ILE A 395 27.20 -5.50 -7.51
C ILE A 395 26.90 -6.07 -8.90
N ASP A 396 27.30 -5.37 -9.96
CA ASP A 396 27.05 -5.78 -11.34
C ASP A 396 27.76 -7.06 -11.73
N ALA A 397 29.00 -7.24 -11.28
CA ALA A 397 29.73 -8.48 -11.50
C ALA A 397 29.01 -9.69 -10.85
N ILE A 398 28.53 -9.54 -9.61
CA ILE A 398 27.82 -10.61 -8.90
C ILE A 398 26.46 -10.88 -9.56
N VAL A 399 25.69 -9.84 -9.91
CA VAL A 399 24.41 -10.00 -10.59
C VAL A 399 24.59 -10.75 -11.91
N ALA A 400 25.55 -10.35 -12.75
CA ALA A 400 25.81 -11.00 -14.02
C ALA A 400 26.27 -12.46 -13.88
N ALA A 401 27.06 -12.75 -12.84
CA ALA A 401 27.59 -14.09 -12.59
C ALA A 401 26.56 -15.06 -11.98
N HIS A 402 25.62 -14.57 -11.17
CA HIS A 402 24.80 -15.42 -10.30
C HIS A 402 23.28 -15.25 -10.46
N VAL A 403 22.76 -14.26 -11.18
CA VAL A 403 21.31 -14.14 -11.45
C VAL A 403 21.03 -14.72 -12.83
N LYS A 404 20.44 -15.92 -12.89
CA LYS A 404 20.34 -16.70 -14.13
C LYS A 404 18.89 -17.07 -14.48
N PRO A 405 18.56 -17.22 -15.79
CA PRO A 405 17.27 -17.75 -16.22
C PRO A 405 16.87 -19.08 -15.59
N ALA A 406 17.84 -19.93 -15.26
CA ALA A 406 17.61 -21.22 -14.61
C ALA A 406 16.92 -21.08 -13.25
N HIS A 407 17.22 -20.04 -12.45
CA HIS A 407 16.59 -19.81 -11.15
C HIS A 407 15.10 -19.52 -11.29
N PHE A 408 14.74 -18.66 -12.24
CA PHE A 408 13.35 -18.30 -12.50
C PHE A 408 12.56 -19.49 -13.04
N ARG A 409 13.11 -20.26 -13.99
CA ARG A 409 12.47 -21.47 -14.52
C ARG A 409 12.25 -22.53 -13.44
N ALA A 410 13.27 -22.78 -12.59
CA ALA A 410 13.17 -23.74 -11.49
C ALA A 410 12.04 -23.40 -10.50
N VAL A 411 11.68 -22.12 -10.35
CA VAL A 411 10.59 -21.67 -9.50
C VAL A 411 9.25 -21.68 -10.24
N TYR A 412 9.21 -21.12 -11.45
CA TYR A 412 7.96 -20.81 -12.12
C TYR A 412 7.41 -21.90 -13.01
N ASP A 413 8.26 -22.71 -13.65
CA ASP A 413 7.75 -23.79 -14.51
C ASP A 413 6.93 -24.81 -13.69
N PRO A 414 7.38 -25.28 -12.51
CA PRO A 414 6.56 -26.15 -11.66
C PRO A 414 5.32 -25.44 -11.08
N MET A 415 5.42 -24.14 -10.77
CA MET A 415 4.31 -23.39 -10.14
C MET A 415 3.12 -23.18 -11.10
N PHE A 416 3.38 -23.10 -12.40
CA PHE A 416 2.36 -22.88 -13.44
C PHE A 416 2.04 -24.16 -14.25
N ASP A 417 2.62 -25.31 -13.89
CA ASP A 417 2.31 -26.58 -14.54
C ASP A 417 0.87 -27.04 -14.18
N ARG A 418 0.07 -27.27 -15.22
CA ARG A 418 -1.32 -27.74 -15.11
C ARG A 418 -1.47 -29.23 -15.39
N SER A 419 -0.41 -29.92 -15.82
CA SER A 419 -0.44 -31.31 -16.28
C SER A 419 -0.89 -32.31 -15.20
N GLY A 420 -0.73 -31.97 -13.92
CA GLY A 420 -1.13 -32.78 -12.76
C GLY A 420 -2.39 -32.33 -12.02
N ALA A 421 -3.12 -31.31 -12.50
CA ALA A 421 -4.32 -30.82 -11.81
C ALA A 421 -5.45 -31.87 -11.88
N GLN A 422 -5.68 -32.61 -10.79
CA GLN A 422 -6.82 -33.52 -10.70
C GLN A 422 -8.12 -32.71 -10.70
N THR A 423 -8.94 -32.92 -11.73
CA THR A 423 -10.29 -32.39 -11.82
C THR A 423 -11.24 -33.24 -10.98
N GLU A 424 -11.07 -33.27 -9.66
CA GLU A 424 -12.14 -33.77 -8.81
C GLU A 424 -13.39 -32.93 -9.08
N LYS A 425 -14.54 -33.59 -9.29
CA LYS A 425 -15.82 -32.90 -9.39
C LYS A 425 -16.17 -32.30 -8.03
N VAL A 426 -15.74 -31.07 -7.82
CA VAL A 426 -16.08 -30.28 -6.63
C VAL A 426 -17.47 -29.66 -6.77
N ASN A 427 -18.21 -29.56 -5.65
CA ASN A 427 -19.46 -28.82 -5.63
C ASN A 427 -19.15 -27.33 -5.90
N PRO A 428 -19.80 -26.67 -6.88
CA PRO A 428 -19.57 -25.25 -7.15
C PRO A 428 -20.07 -24.34 -6.02
N LEU A 429 -20.91 -24.85 -5.12
CA LEU A 429 -21.39 -24.11 -3.95
C LEU A 429 -20.45 -24.33 -2.76
N TYR A 430 -19.99 -23.22 -2.18
CA TYR A 430 -19.11 -23.24 -1.02
C TYR A 430 -19.86 -23.72 0.24
N PRO A 431 -19.40 -24.78 0.93
CA PRO A 431 -20.04 -25.29 2.13
C PRO A 431 -19.69 -24.43 3.35
N TRP A 432 -20.47 -23.36 3.57
CA TRP A 432 -20.27 -22.42 4.67
C TRP A 432 -20.24 -23.12 6.03
N ARG A 433 -19.27 -22.78 6.87
CA ARG A 433 -19.09 -23.33 8.22
C ARG A 433 -19.48 -22.29 9.27
N PRO A 434 -20.56 -22.47 10.04
CA PRO A 434 -21.02 -21.48 11.02
C PRO A 434 -20.02 -21.14 12.13
N GLN A 435 -19.03 -22.00 12.40
CA GLN A 435 -17.98 -21.75 13.39
C GLN A 435 -16.69 -21.16 12.81
N SER A 436 -16.63 -20.91 11.49
CA SER A 436 -15.44 -20.30 10.92
C SER A 436 -15.30 -18.84 11.36
N THR A 437 -14.09 -18.48 11.80
CA THR A 437 -13.65 -17.10 12.04
C THR A 437 -12.91 -16.50 10.84
N TYR A 438 -12.76 -17.26 9.74
CA TYR A 438 -12.00 -16.85 8.55
C TYR A 438 -12.85 -16.68 7.29
N ILE A 439 -13.86 -17.54 7.08
CA ILE A 439 -14.70 -17.52 5.89
C ILE A 439 -16.17 -17.68 6.29
N ARG A 440 -16.95 -16.60 6.13
CA ARG A 440 -18.40 -16.58 6.36
C ARG A 440 -19.16 -16.04 5.17
N ARG A 441 -20.41 -16.48 5.05
CA ARG A 441 -21.35 -15.93 4.06
C ARG A 441 -21.63 -14.47 4.41
N PRO A 442 -21.30 -13.50 3.54
CA PRO A 442 -21.54 -12.10 3.84
C PRO A 442 -23.02 -11.72 3.66
N PRO A 443 -23.52 -10.68 4.37
CA PRO A 443 -24.93 -10.29 4.36
C PRO A 443 -25.30 -9.35 3.19
N TYR A 444 -24.47 -9.25 2.14
CA TYR A 444 -24.62 -8.24 1.07
C TYR A 444 -25.95 -8.31 0.30
N TRP A 445 -26.67 -9.44 0.40
CA TRP A 445 -27.93 -9.70 -0.30
C TRP A 445 -29.15 -9.61 0.62
N GLU A 446 -28.98 -9.15 1.86
CA GLU A 446 -29.99 -9.18 2.91
C GLU A 446 -30.26 -7.80 3.50
N GLY A 447 -31.48 -7.58 4.00
CA GLY A 447 -31.84 -6.43 4.81
C GLY A 447 -31.59 -5.06 4.16
N ALA A 448 -31.06 -4.12 4.94
CA ALA A 448 -30.85 -2.72 4.54
C ALA A 448 -29.79 -2.52 3.44
N LEU A 449 -28.98 -3.54 3.13
CA LEU A 449 -28.00 -3.50 2.04
C LEU A 449 -28.66 -3.68 0.67
N ALA A 450 -29.79 -4.38 0.63
CA ALA A 450 -30.59 -4.59 -0.59
C ALA A 450 -31.72 -3.57 -0.76
N GLY A 451 -31.96 -2.69 0.22
CA GLY A 451 -33.01 -1.68 0.20
C GLY A 451 -32.60 -0.35 -0.44
N GLU A 452 -33.59 0.48 -0.75
CA GLU A 452 -33.36 1.87 -1.17
C GLU A 452 -32.71 2.70 -0.04
N ARG A 453 -31.83 3.62 -0.42
CA ARG A 453 -31.17 4.53 0.52
C ARG A 453 -32.07 5.72 0.78
N GLY A 454 -32.28 6.05 2.05
CA GLY A 454 -33.20 7.09 2.47
C GLY A 454 -32.68 8.50 2.15
N LEU A 455 -31.36 8.70 2.22
CA LEU A 455 -30.69 9.99 2.03
C LEU A 455 -31.28 11.15 2.86
N ARG A 456 -31.99 10.80 3.95
CA ARG A 456 -32.72 11.72 4.81
C ARG A 456 -32.57 11.37 6.27
N GLY A 457 -32.58 12.38 7.14
CA GLY A 457 -32.42 12.21 8.59
C GLY A 457 -31.10 11.54 8.96
N LEU A 458 -30.07 11.70 8.12
CA LEU A 458 -28.76 11.09 8.30
C LEU A 458 -28.11 11.66 9.56
N ARG A 459 -27.48 10.78 10.36
CA ARG A 459 -26.66 11.19 11.51
C ARG A 459 -25.18 10.94 11.24
N PRO A 460 -24.29 11.84 11.68
CA PRO A 460 -22.87 11.65 11.46
C PRO A 460 -22.35 10.52 12.36
N LEU A 461 -21.71 9.52 11.75
CA LEU A 461 -20.93 8.52 12.49
C LEU A 461 -19.58 9.10 12.94
N ALA A 462 -18.98 9.93 12.08
CA ALA A 462 -17.71 10.59 12.32
C ALA A 462 -17.61 11.90 11.55
N VAL A 463 -16.90 12.87 12.16
CA VAL A 463 -16.37 14.06 11.50
C VAL A 463 -14.86 13.94 11.53
N LEU A 464 -14.24 13.82 10.35
CA LEU A 464 -12.84 13.44 10.21
C LEU A 464 -12.03 14.55 9.55
N GLY A 465 -10.74 14.60 9.89
CA GLY A 465 -9.78 15.52 9.31
C GLY A 465 -9.36 15.19 7.87
N ASP A 466 -8.26 15.80 7.46
CA ASP A 466 -7.63 15.54 6.17
C ASP A 466 -6.77 14.26 6.24
N ASN A 467 -6.40 13.71 5.08
CA ASN A 467 -5.45 12.58 4.95
C ASN A 467 -5.89 11.30 5.70
N ILE A 468 -7.20 11.04 5.75
CA ILE A 468 -7.71 9.79 6.34
C ILE A 468 -7.36 8.62 5.42
N THR A 469 -6.32 7.89 5.78
CA THR A 469 -5.93 6.67 5.06
C THR A 469 -6.92 5.52 5.23
N THR A 470 -6.93 4.60 4.26
CA THR A 470 -7.61 3.29 4.37
C THR A 470 -7.13 2.42 5.54
N ASP A 471 -5.92 2.66 6.09
CA ASP A 471 -5.45 2.02 7.31
C ASP A 471 -6.15 2.60 8.56
N HIS A 472 -6.65 3.84 8.53
CA HIS A 472 -7.55 4.36 9.56
C HIS A 472 -8.96 3.76 9.44
N LEU A 473 -9.46 3.61 8.21
CA LEU A 473 -10.81 3.12 7.93
C LEU A 473 -10.98 1.61 8.21
N SER A 474 -9.97 0.81 7.86
CA SER A 474 -9.97 -0.64 8.01
C SER A 474 -8.51 -1.10 8.15
N PRO A 475 -7.95 -1.17 9.37
CA PRO A 475 -6.56 -1.54 9.60
C PRO A 475 -6.27 -2.97 9.13
N SER A 476 -4.99 -3.28 8.89
CA SER A 476 -4.53 -4.61 8.44
C SER A 476 -3.55 -5.30 9.39
N ASN A 477 -3.18 -4.62 10.48
CA ASN A 477 -2.19 -5.06 11.45
C ASN A 477 -2.74 -6.16 12.39
N ALA A 478 -1.92 -6.57 13.36
CA ALA A 478 -2.29 -7.57 14.36
C ALA A 478 -3.54 -7.17 15.15
N ILE A 479 -4.39 -8.17 15.44
CA ILE A 479 -5.57 -8.00 16.29
C ILE A 479 -5.14 -8.13 17.75
N LEU A 480 -5.40 -7.10 18.55
CA LEU A 480 -5.13 -7.12 19.99
C LEU A 480 -6.34 -7.63 20.76
N LEU A 481 -6.11 -8.30 21.90
CA LEU A 481 -7.16 -8.87 22.74
C LEU A 481 -8.19 -7.84 23.21
N ASP A 482 -7.76 -6.62 23.52
CA ASP A 482 -8.61 -5.52 23.98
C ASP A 482 -9.35 -4.76 22.85
N SER A 483 -9.16 -5.19 21.60
CA SER A 483 -9.92 -4.68 20.46
C SER A 483 -11.29 -5.36 20.35
N ALA A 484 -12.26 -4.70 19.71
CA ALA A 484 -13.60 -5.28 19.48
C ALA A 484 -13.54 -6.62 18.72
N ALA A 485 -12.60 -6.73 17.77
CA ALA A 485 -12.37 -7.97 17.03
C ALA A 485 -11.70 -9.04 17.91
N GLY A 486 -10.75 -8.66 18.77
CA GLY A 486 -10.10 -9.57 19.72
C GLY A 486 -11.11 -10.17 20.70
N GLU A 487 -11.96 -9.33 21.30
CA GLU A 487 -13.06 -9.78 22.18
C GLU A 487 -14.01 -10.75 21.47
N TYR A 488 -14.35 -10.47 20.20
CA TYR A 488 -15.18 -11.37 19.39
C TYR A 488 -14.48 -12.71 19.12
N LEU A 489 -13.21 -12.70 18.74
CA LEU A 489 -12.45 -13.93 18.47
C LEU A 489 -12.25 -14.77 19.74
N ALA A 490 -12.01 -14.13 20.89
CA ALA A 490 -11.96 -14.80 22.18
C ALA A 490 -13.33 -15.42 22.54
N HIS A 491 -14.42 -14.70 22.32
CA HIS A 491 -15.78 -15.23 22.51
C HIS A 491 -16.07 -16.44 21.60
N MET A 492 -15.51 -16.45 20.39
CA MET A 492 -15.56 -17.58 19.46
C MET A 492 -14.64 -18.75 19.85
N GLY A 493 -13.86 -18.62 20.93
CA GLY A 493 -12.98 -19.67 21.47
C GLY A 493 -11.61 -19.76 20.81
N LEU A 494 -11.18 -18.74 20.07
CA LEU A 494 -9.85 -18.68 19.47
C LEU A 494 -8.82 -18.21 20.52
N PRO A 495 -7.63 -18.83 20.63
CA PRO A 495 -6.57 -18.32 21.49
C PRO A 495 -5.91 -17.08 20.87
N GLU A 496 -5.33 -16.21 21.71
CA GLU A 496 -4.82 -14.89 21.28
C GLU A 496 -3.69 -15.02 20.24
N GLU A 497 -2.82 -16.02 20.38
CA GLU A 497 -1.76 -16.30 19.41
C GLU A 497 -2.27 -16.58 17.98
N ASP A 498 -3.53 -17.01 17.86
CA ASP A 498 -4.18 -17.33 16.58
C ASP A 498 -5.09 -16.20 16.07
N PHE A 499 -5.24 -15.10 16.81
CA PHE A 499 -5.99 -13.92 16.35
C PHE A 499 -5.41 -13.31 15.07
N ASN A 500 -4.12 -13.52 14.82
CA ASN A 500 -3.47 -13.14 13.59
C ASN A 500 -3.65 -11.64 13.30
N SER A 501 -4.16 -11.26 12.12
CA SER A 501 -4.30 -9.86 11.72
C SER A 501 -5.66 -9.56 11.10
N TYR A 502 -6.07 -8.30 11.12
CA TYR A 502 -7.32 -7.89 10.45
C TYR A 502 -7.33 -8.27 8.96
N ALA A 503 -6.17 -8.31 8.30
CA ALA A 503 -6.06 -8.71 6.91
C ALA A 503 -6.44 -10.18 6.67
N THR A 504 -6.08 -11.08 7.58
CA THR A 504 -6.35 -12.52 7.42
C THR A 504 -7.82 -12.87 7.68
N HIS A 505 -8.53 -12.02 8.42
CA HIS A 505 -9.96 -12.19 8.74
C HIS A 505 -10.92 -11.52 7.75
N ARG A 506 -10.44 -11.01 6.60
CA ARG A 506 -11.28 -10.33 5.59
C ARG A 506 -12.37 -11.22 4.96
N GLY A 507 -12.27 -12.54 5.06
CA GLY A 507 -13.32 -13.46 4.64
C GLY A 507 -14.44 -13.64 5.67
N ASP A 508 -14.26 -13.13 6.89
CA ASP A 508 -15.27 -13.12 7.94
C ASP A 508 -15.75 -11.69 8.21
N HIS A 509 -16.97 -11.38 7.75
CA HIS A 509 -17.52 -10.05 7.91
C HIS A 509 -17.77 -9.66 9.37
N LEU A 510 -17.96 -10.61 10.29
CA LEU A 510 -18.19 -10.31 11.70
C LEU A 510 -16.91 -9.78 12.36
N THR A 511 -15.78 -10.42 12.10
CA THR A 511 -14.47 -9.93 12.56
C THR A 511 -14.07 -8.65 11.81
N ALA A 512 -14.20 -8.63 10.47
CA ALA A 512 -13.73 -7.51 9.67
C ALA A 512 -14.54 -6.21 9.87
N GLN A 513 -15.84 -6.30 10.14
CA GLN A 513 -16.65 -5.11 10.44
C GLN A 513 -16.24 -4.45 11.77
N ARG A 514 -15.80 -5.24 12.76
CA ARG A 514 -15.24 -4.73 14.03
C ARG A 514 -13.92 -3.99 13.86
N ALA A 515 -13.25 -4.18 12.73
CA ALA A 515 -12.06 -3.41 12.36
C ALA A 515 -12.39 -2.02 11.81
N THR A 516 -13.64 -1.75 11.44
CA THR A 516 -14.03 -0.47 10.83
C THR A 516 -13.73 0.66 11.81
N PHE A 517 -12.86 1.59 11.41
CA PHE A 517 -12.36 2.69 12.24
C PHE A 517 -11.63 2.26 13.54
N ALA A 518 -11.13 1.03 13.60
CA ALA A 518 -10.47 0.48 14.78
C ALA A 518 -9.03 0.97 15.00
N ASN A 519 -8.50 1.80 14.10
CA ASN A 519 -7.13 2.28 14.20
C ASN A 519 -6.95 3.18 15.45
N PRO A 520 -5.97 2.90 16.33
CA PRO A 520 -5.73 3.71 17.53
C PRO A 520 -5.27 5.13 17.22
N THR A 521 -4.91 5.44 15.97
CA THR A 521 -4.51 6.77 15.53
C THR A 521 -5.61 7.61 14.92
N LEU A 522 -6.82 7.08 14.80
CA LEU A 522 -7.97 7.84 14.29
C LEU A 522 -8.24 9.07 15.17
N ILE A 523 -8.58 10.18 14.52
CA ILE A 523 -9.01 11.42 15.17
C ILE A 523 -10.41 11.73 14.63
N ASN A 524 -11.41 11.52 15.49
CA ASN A 524 -12.79 11.89 15.22
C ASN A 524 -13.09 13.21 15.93
N GLU A 525 -13.30 14.29 15.18
CA GLU A 525 -13.52 15.65 15.68
C GLU A 525 -14.76 15.76 16.58
N MET A 526 -15.68 14.79 16.51
CA MET A 526 -16.84 14.67 17.42
C MET A 526 -16.45 14.27 18.86
N VAL A 527 -15.28 13.66 19.06
CA VAL A 527 -14.89 13.09 20.35
C VAL A 527 -14.06 14.11 21.13
N VAL A 528 -14.75 15.04 21.79
CA VAL A 528 -14.12 16.08 22.61
C VAL A 528 -14.26 15.73 24.09
N VAL A 529 -13.13 15.65 24.80
CA VAL A 529 -13.06 15.44 26.25
C VAL A 529 -12.20 16.56 26.83
N ASP A 530 -12.71 17.25 27.84
CA ASP A 530 -12.03 18.39 28.49
C ASP A 530 -11.54 19.48 27.50
N GLY A 531 -12.32 19.70 26.43
CA GLY A 531 -12.03 20.71 25.40
C GLY A 531 -11.01 20.28 24.33
N ALA A 532 -10.49 19.05 24.38
CA ALA A 532 -9.56 18.51 23.40
C ALA A 532 -10.14 17.31 22.65
N VAL A 533 -9.84 17.19 21.35
CA VAL A 533 -10.21 16.02 20.55
C VAL A 533 -9.38 14.82 21.01
N LYS A 534 -10.04 13.71 21.33
CA LYS A 534 -9.39 12.49 21.79
C LYS A 534 -9.08 11.56 20.62
N LYS A 535 -7.81 11.19 20.49
CA LYS A 535 -7.31 10.19 19.52
C LYS A 535 -7.75 8.78 19.96
N GLY A 536 -8.13 7.94 19.00
CA GLY A 536 -8.49 6.54 19.20
C GLY A 536 -9.70 6.09 18.38
N SER A 537 -9.99 4.80 18.46
CA SER A 537 -11.20 4.17 17.90
C SER A 537 -12.45 4.56 18.71
N LEU A 538 -12.84 5.83 18.61
CA LEU A 538 -13.89 6.45 19.41
C LEU A 538 -14.91 7.18 18.54
N ALA A 539 -16.16 7.21 19.00
CA ALA A 539 -17.23 8.01 18.42
C ALA A 539 -18.14 8.58 19.51
N ARG A 540 -18.91 9.60 19.15
CA ARG A 540 -19.94 10.20 20.01
C ARG A 540 -21.31 9.83 19.45
N VAL A 541 -22.10 9.08 20.21
CA VAL A 541 -23.44 8.64 19.81
C VAL A 541 -24.42 9.80 20.01
N GLU A 542 -25.01 10.23 18.91
CA GLU A 542 -26.03 11.26 18.81
C GLU A 542 -27.45 10.66 18.71
N PRO A 543 -28.46 11.28 19.35
CA PRO A 543 -28.42 12.61 20.01
C PRO A 543 -27.97 12.60 21.49
N GLU A 544 -27.59 11.45 22.05
CA GLU A 544 -27.27 11.31 23.48
C GLU A 544 -26.00 12.05 23.90
N GLY A 545 -25.08 12.30 22.96
CA GLY A 545 -23.78 12.89 23.25
C GLY A 545 -22.81 11.94 23.97
N GLN A 546 -23.12 10.64 24.02
CA GLN A 546 -22.32 9.65 24.75
C GLN A 546 -21.09 9.23 23.94
N ILE A 547 -19.90 9.38 24.50
CA ILE A 547 -18.67 8.88 23.89
C ILE A 547 -18.51 7.39 24.19
N THR A 548 -18.33 6.58 23.16
CA THR A 548 -18.08 5.13 23.26
C THR A 548 -16.93 4.72 22.34
N ARG A 549 -16.48 3.46 22.47
CA ARG A 549 -15.65 2.85 21.43
C ARG A 549 -16.47 2.77 20.13
N MET A 550 -15.78 2.93 19.01
CA MET A 550 -16.39 3.10 17.70
C MET A 550 -17.29 1.92 17.31
N TRP A 551 -16.90 0.69 17.64
CA TRP A 551 -17.70 -0.50 17.37
C TRP A 551 -19.06 -0.46 18.08
N GLU A 552 -19.11 -0.05 19.35
CA GLU A 552 -20.33 0.08 20.14
C GLU A 552 -21.25 1.18 19.58
N ALA A 553 -20.67 2.27 19.07
CA ALA A 553 -21.43 3.30 18.38
C ALA A 553 -22.06 2.75 17.09
N ILE A 554 -21.29 1.98 16.31
CA ILE A 554 -21.76 1.29 15.10
C ILE A 554 -22.90 0.32 15.47
N GLU A 555 -22.73 -0.55 16.47
CA GLU A 555 -23.77 -1.48 16.90
C GLU A 555 -25.03 -0.76 17.35
N THR A 556 -24.88 0.34 18.09
CA THR A 556 -26.00 1.17 18.53
C THR A 556 -26.81 1.71 17.34
N TYR A 557 -26.13 2.24 16.32
CA TYR A 557 -26.81 2.74 15.13
C TYR A 557 -27.38 1.65 14.22
N MET A 558 -26.73 0.50 14.13
CA MET A 558 -27.27 -0.68 13.45
C MET A 558 -28.58 -1.13 14.08
N GLN A 559 -28.67 -1.19 15.42
CA GLN A 559 -29.90 -1.53 16.13
C GLN A 559 -31.01 -0.50 15.91
N ARG A 560 -30.66 0.79 15.86
CA ARG A 560 -31.59 1.89 15.53
C ARG A 560 -32.06 1.87 14.08
N LYS A 561 -31.40 1.11 13.20
CA LYS A 561 -31.56 1.21 11.74
C LYS A 561 -31.41 2.65 11.25
N GLN A 562 -30.47 3.37 11.86
CA GLN A 562 -30.24 4.79 11.60
C GLN A 562 -29.45 4.95 10.30
N PRO A 563 -29.93 5.73 9.32
CA PRO A 563 -29.11 6.12 8.18
C PRO A 563 -27.97 7.04 8.65
N LEU A 564 -26.75 6.77 8.22
CA LEU A 564 -25.55 7.49 8.66
C LEU A 564 -24.84 8.23 7.53
N ILE A 565 -24.12 9.29 7.90
CA ILE A 565 -23.22 10.07 7.05
C ILE A 565 -21.82 10.13 7.68
N ILE A 566 -20.80 10.28 6.86
CA ILE A 566 -19.46 10.69 7.31
C ILE A 566 -19.13 12.05 6.69
N ILE A 567 -18.58 12.95 7.50
CA ILE A 567 -18.00 14.21 7.03
C ILE A 567 -16.47 14.08 7.13
N ALA A 568 -15.74 14.46 6.09
CA ALA A 568 -14.29 14.32 6.04
C ALA A 568 -13.59 15.53 5.40
N GLY A 569 -12.29 15.67 5.68
CA GLY A 569 -11.42 16.65 5.05
C GLY A 569 -10.92 16.22 3.66
N ALA A 570 -9.77 16.75 3.28
CA ALA A 570 -9.13 16.44 1.99
C ALA A 570 -8.52 15.02 1.97
N ASP A 571 -8.33 14.48 0.77
CA ASP A 571 -7.64 13.19 0.52
C ASP A 571 -8.23 12.00 1.30
N TYR A 572 -9.56 11.96 1.44
CA TYR A 572 -10.26 10.88 2.15
C TYR A 572 -10.11 9.54 1.41
N GLY A 573 -9.62 8.53 2.14
CA GLY A 573 -9.43 7.17 1.63
C GLY A 573 -8.06 6.91 1.00
N GLN A 574 -7.01 7.67 1.35
CA GLN A 574 -5.68 7.46 0.80
C GLN A 574 -5.09 6.08 1.11
N GLY A 575 -4.29 5.54 0.18
CA GLY A 575 -3.42 4.40 0.42
C GLY A 575 -3.88 3.11 -0.26
N SER A 576 -4.25 2.10 0.54
CA SER A 576 -4.47 0.72 0.07
C SER A 576 -5.76 0.61 -0.73
N SER A 577 -5.79 -0.28 -1.73
CA SER A 577 -6.99 -0.56 -2.54
C SER A 577 -8.10 -1.31 -1.81
N ARG A 578 -7.91 -1.67 -0.53
CA ARG A 578 -8.80 -2.55 0.23
C ARG A 578 -10.26 -2.07 0.19
N ASP A 579 -11.13 -2.91 -0.32
CA ASP A 579 -12.57 -2.64 -0.40
C ASP A 579 -13.26 -2.74 0.97
N TRP A 580 -12.64 -3.39 1.95
CA TRP A 580 -13.11 -3.40 3.34
C TRP A 580 -13.23 -2.02 3.98
N ALA A 581 -12.46 -1.04 3.50
CA ALA A 581 -12.64 0.36 3.89
C ALA A 581 -13.99 0.93 3.45
N ALA A 582 -14.61 0.40 2.39
CA ALA A 582 -15.97 0.74 1.97
C ALA A 582 -17.02 -0.24 2.50
N LYS A 583 -16.73 -1.55 2.50
CA LYS A 583 -17.64 -2.59 3.03
C LYS A 583 -17.94 -2.35 4.51
N GLY A 584 -16.93 -2.09 5.33
CA GLY A 584 -17.09 -1.81 6.77
C GLY A 584 -17.97 -0.58 7.02
N VAL A 585 -17.69 0.51 6.31
CA VAL A 585 -18.46 1.77 6.36
C VAL A 585 -19.92 1.55 5.97
N ARG A 586 -20.16 0.84 4.86
CA ARG A 586 -21.52 0.53 4.40
C ARG A 586 -22.26 -0.38 5.39
N LEU A 587 -21.60 -1.42 5.90
CA LEU A 587 -22.15 -2.34 6.89
C LEU A 587 -22.48 -1.65 8.22
N ALA A 588 -21.76 -0.57 8.57
CA ALA A 588 -22.09 0.27 9.72
C ALA A 588 -23.39 1.08 9.54
N GLY A 589 -23.93 1.18 8.32
CA GLY A 589 -25.16 1.93 8.00
C GLY A 589 -24.91 3.28 7.32
N VAL A 590 -23.67 3.58 6.92
CA VAL A 590 -23.36 4.81 6.19
C VAL A 590 -23.91 4.73 4.77
N GLU A 591 -24.70 5.73 4.40
CA GLU A 591 -25.28 5.89 3.06
C GLU A 591 -24.54 6.96 2.24
N VAL A 592 -23.96 7.96 2.91
CA VAL A 592 -23.36 9.14 2.28
C VAL A 592 -22.02 9.47 2.92
N ILE A 593 -21.05 9.89 2.12
CA ILE A 593 -19.84 10.55 2.61
C ILE A 593 -19.73 11.91 1.94
N VAL A 594 -19.57 12.98 2.72
CA VAL A 594 -19.25 14.32 2.21
C VAL A 594 -17.82 14.66 2.61
N ALA A 595 -16.93 14.82 1.63
CA ALA A 595 -15.52 15.12 1.86
C ALA A 595 -15.07 16.38 1.13
N GLU A 596 -13.92 16.93 1.50
CA GLU A 596 -13.27 18.00 0.71
C GLU A 596 -12.55 17.42 -0.52
N GLY A 597 -12.22 16.12 -0.49
CA GLY A 597 -11.72 15.38 -1.65
C GLY A 597 -11.60 13.88 -1.37
N PHE A 598 -11.60 13.07 -2.45
CA PHE A 598 -11.48 11.61 -2.36
C PHE A 598 -10.30 11.08 -3.16
N GLU A 599 -9.67 10.04 -2.62
CA GLU A 599 -8.71 9.22 -3.34
C GLU A 599 -9.42 8.21 -4.28
N ARG A 600 -8.88 8.03 -5.49
CA ARG A 600 -9.59 7.44 -6.64
C ARG A 600 -10.17 6.05 -6.35
N ILE A 601 -9.35 5.13 -5.82
CA ILE A 601 -9.76 3.74 -5.58
C ILE A 601 -10.83 3.69 -4.49
N HIS A 602 -10.66 4.47 -3.42
CA HIS A 602 -11.61 4.45 -2.32
C HIS A 602 -12.99 4.98 -2.74
N ARG A 603 -13.04 6.09 -3.51
CA ARG A 603 -14.28 6.59 -4.12
C ARG A 603 -15.01 5.51 -4.91
N THR A 604 -14.28 4.76 -5.73
CA THR A 604 -14.84 3.69 -6.56
C THR A 604 -15.37 2.52 -5.71
N ASN A 605 -14.65 2.17 -4.64
CA ASN A 605 -15.10 1.16 -3.67
C ASN A 605 -16.39 1.56 -2.94
N LEU A 606 -16.53 2.85 -2.57
CA LEU A 606 -17.74 3.38 -1.95
C LEU A 606 -18.96 3.23 -2.87
N ILE A 607 -18.80 3.61 -4.14
CA ILE A 607 -19.84 3.46 -5.17
C ILE A 607 -20.19 1.98 -5.35
N GLY A 608 -19.18 1.11 -5.39
CA GLY A 608 -19.37 -0.33 -5.52
C GLY A 608 -20.16 -0.96 -4.37
N MET A 609 -20.16 -0.34 -3.19
CA MET A 609 -20.96 -0.72 -2.03
C MET A 609 -22.28 0.08 -1.89
N GLY A 610 -22.60 0.95 -2.85
CA GLY A 610 -23.81 1.77 -2.83
C GLY A 610 -23.77 2.94 -1.86
N VAL A 611 -22.59 3.38 -1.42
CA VAL A 611 -22.39 4.63 -0.65
C VAL A 611 -22.22 5.79 -1.62
N LEU A 612 -22.90 6.91 -1.37
CA LEU A 612 -22.84 8.11 -2.23
C LEU A 612 -21.66 9.02 -1.83
N PRO A 613 -20.61 9.15 -2.66
CA PRO A 613 -19.56 10.11 -2.40
C PRO A 613 -19.99 11.51 -2.89
N LEU A 614 -19.91 12.50 -2.01
CA LEU A 614 -20.21 13.90 -2.28
C LEU A 614 -19.00 14.76 -1.90
N GLU A 615 -18.73 15.80 -2.68
CA GLU A 615 -17.60 16.69 -2.45
C GLU A 615 -18.09 18.11 -2.19
N PHE A 616 -17.53 18.79 -1.18
CA PHE A 616 -17.76 20.22 -1.00
C PHE A 616 -17.32 21.01 -2.25
N LYS A 617 -17.91 22.19 -2.48
CA LYS A 617 -17.42 23.05 -3.56
C LYS A 617 -16.03 23.60 -3.20
N PRO A 618 -15.18 23.92 -4.20
CA PRO A 618 -13.85 24.47 -3.92
C PRO A 618 -13.90 25.68 -2.98
N GLY A 619 -13.17 25.61 -1.87
CA GLY A 619 -13.13 26.64 -0.83
C GLY A 619 -14.08 26.39 0.35
N ASP A 620 -15.10 25.56 0.17
CA ASP A 620 -15.99 25.13 1.24
C ASP A 620 -15.42 23.91 1.96
N THR A 621 -15.56 23.89 3.29
CA THR A 621 -15.05 22.82 4.15
C THR A 621 -16.04 22.53 5.26
N ARG A 622 -15.84 21.42 5.97
CA ARG A 622 -16.60 21.12 7.21
C ARG A 622 -16.50 22.26 8.24
N LYS A 623 -15.39 23.00 8.24
CA LYS A 623 -15.14 24.14 9.14
C LYS A 623 -15.90 25.39 8.72
N THR A 624 -16.09 25.61 7.42
CA THR A 624 -16.88 26.73 6.87
C THR A 624 -18.30 26.72 7.44
N TYR A 625 -18.90 25.53 7.59
CA TYR A 625 -20.25 25.35 8.10
C TYR A 625 -20.32 25.02 9.61
N ALA A 626 -19.16 25.02 10.29
CA ALA A 626 -19.01 24.69 11.70
C ALA A 626 -19.67 23.35 12.09
N ILE A 627 -19.46 22.31 11.27
CA ILE A 627 -20.03 20.98 11.52
C ILE A 627 -19.36 20.36 12.74
N ASP A 628 -20.14 20.07 13.78
CA ASP A 628 -19.65 19.48 15.05
C ASP A 628 -20.17 18.06 15.33
N GLY A 629 -21.05 17.56 14.45
CA GLY A 629 -21.63 16.25 14.50
C GLY A 629 -22.98 16.18 15.23
N THR A 630 -23.48 17.28 15.81
CA THR A 630 -24.78 17.30 16.48
C THR A 630 -25.96 17.46 15.52
N GLU A 631 -25.69 17.80 14.27
CA GLU A 631 -26.66 18.06 13.21
C GLU A 631 -27.26 16.77 12.65
N SER A 632 -28.36 16.92 11.89
CA SER A 632 -28.86 15.90 10.98
C SER A 632 -28.78 16.38 9.53
N PHE A 633 -28.63 15.45 8.60
CA PHE A 633 -28.37 15.76 7.20
C PHE A 633 -29.39 15.13 6.25
N ASP A 634 -29.72 15.83 5.17
CA ASP A 634 -30.41 15.26 4.01
C ASP A 634 -29.62 15.57 2.73
N VAL A 635 -29.75 14.71 1.72
CA VAL A 635 -29.20 14.94 0.38
C VAL A 635 -30.33 15.04 -0.63
N ILE A 636 -30.40 16.15 -1.36
CA ILE A 636 -31.49 16.49 -2.26
C ILE A 636 -30.94 16.78 -3.67
N GLY A 637 -31.58 16.18 -4.68
CA GLY A 637 -31.27 16.44 -6.09
C GLY A 637 -31.27 15.17 -6.94
N GLU A 638 -31.28 15.36 -8.26
CA GLU A 638 -31.18 14.28 -9.22
C GLU A 638 -29.72 13.87 -9.43
N ARG A 639 -29.46 12.56 -9.37
CA ARG A 639 -28.12 11.98 -9.53
C ARG A 639 -27.82 11.80 -11.02
N THR A 640 -27.13 12.76 -11.61
CA THR A 640 -26.44 12.61 -12.90
C THR A 640 -24.94 12.74 -12.70
N PRO A 641 -24.10 12.32 -13.66
CA PRO A 641 -22.65 12.39 -13.48
C PRO A 641 -22.20 13.81 -13.12
N ARG A 642 -21.52 13.95 -11.97
CA ARG A 642 -21.01 15.23 -11.44
C ARG A 642 -22.04 16.31 -11.18
N ALA A 643 -23.32 15.95 -11.03
CA ALA A 643 -24.39 16.88 -10.69
C ALA A 643 -24.07 17.70 -9.44
N THR A 644 -24.60 18.92 -9.37
CA THR A 644 -24.63 19.66 -8.11
C THR A 644 -25.88 19.24 -7.34
N LEU A 645 -25.68 18.64 -6.17
CA LEU A 645 -26.74 18.29 -5.23
C LEU A 645 -26.75 19.29 -4.07
N THR A 646 -27.78 19.23 -3.25
CA THR A 646 -27.91 20.03 -2.02
C THR A 646 -27.75 19.14 -0.80
N LEU A 647 -26.77 19.45 0.04
CA LEU A 647 -26.64 18.92 1.39
C LEU A 647 -27.39 19.86 2.34
N ARG A 648 -28.50 19.39 2.90
CA ARG A 648 -29.27 20.15 3.89
C ARG A 648 -28.78 19.79 5.29
N ILE A 649 -28.25 20.77 6.01
CA ILE A 649 -27.71 20.63 7.37
C ILE A 649 -28.71 21.23 8.35
N GLN A 650 -29.29 20.40 9.20
CA GLN A 650 -30.26 20.80 10.21
C GLN A 650 -29.60 20.82 11.59
N ARG A 651 -29.43 22.01 12.15
CA ARG A 651 -28.81 22.20 13.47
C ARG A 651 -29.80 21.92 14.59
N ARG A 652 -29.29 21.59 15.78
CA ARG A 652 -30.11 21.44 17.01
C ARG A 652 -30.89 22.70 17.38
N SER A 653 -30.41 23.88 17.00
CA SER A 653 -31.10 25.16 17.19
C SER A 653 -32.37 25.29 16.35
N GLY A 654 -32.61 24.40 15.38
CA GLY A 654 -33.67 24.50 14.38
C GLY A 654 -33.25 25.24 13.11
N GLU A 655 -32.07 25.87 13.09
CA GLU A 655 -31.50 26.48 11.88
C GLU A 655 -31.26 25.41 10.80
N CYS A 656 -31.54 25.78 9.56
CA CYS A 656 -31.32 24.94 8.38
C CYS A 656 -30.37 25.66 7.42
N ILE A 657 -29.34 24.97 6.95
CA ILE A 657 -28.39 25.48 5.97
C ILE A 657 -28.41 24.53 4.77
N GLU A 658 -28.52 25.10 3.56
CA GLU A 658 -28.42 24.35 2.31
C GLU A 658 -27.06 24.61 1.66
N VAL A 659 -26.29 23.54 1.47
CA VAL A 659 -24.92 23.59 0.97
C VAL A 659 -24.85 22.91 -0.40
N PRO A 660 -24.39 23.58 -1.47
CA PRO A 660 -24.16 22.92 -2.75
C PRO A 660 -22.98 21.96 -2.62
N VAL A 661 -23.15 20.72 -3.09
CA VAL A 661 -22.10 19.70 -3.12
C VAL A 661 -22.04 19.05 -4.50
N THR A 662 -20.86 18.58 -4.91
CA THR A 662 -20.67 17.87 -6.17
C THR A 662 -20.90 16.37 -5.94
N CYS A 663 -21.81 15.77 -6.71
CA CYS A 663 -21.98 14.32 -6.77
C CYS A 663 -20.74 13.68 -7.39
N ARG A 664 -19.98 12.86 -6.66
CA ARG A 664 -18.76 12.23 -7.18
C ARG A 664 -19.03 10.88 -7.87
N LEU A 665 -20.20 10.73 -8.47
CA LEU A 665 -20.45 9.78 -9.55
C LEU A 665 -19.94 10.44 -10.84
N ASP A 666 -18.79 10.00 -11.33
CA ASP A 666 -18.04 10.64 -12.41
C ASP A 666 -18.46 10.14 -13.81
N THR A 667 -19.17 9.00 -13.90
CA THR A 667 -19.63 8.42 -15.18
C THR A 667 -21.09 7.95 -15.12
N ALA A 668 -21.72 7.75 -16.28
CA ALA A 668 -23.07 7.19 -16.36
C ALA A 668 -23.14 5.74 -15.82
N GLU A 669 -22.08 4.96 -16.01
CA GLU A 669 -21.99 3.60 -15.46
C GLU A 669 -21.97 3.63 -13.92
N GLU A 670 -21.24 4.56 -13.31
CA GLU A 670 -21.22 4.70 -11.86
C GLU A 670 -22.58 5.10 -11.29
N VAL A 671 -23.34 5.94 -12.00
CA VAL A 671 -24.74 6.23 -11.65
C VAL A 671 -25.58 4.95 -11.70
N SER A 672 -25.46 4.16 -12.76
CA SER A 672 -26.18 2.90 -12.90
C SER A 672 -25.82 1.88 -11.81
N ILE A 673 -24.53 1.77 -11.44
CA ILE A 673 -24.06 0.90 -10.35
C ILE A 673 -24.62 1.37 -9.01
N TYR A 674 -24.51 2.67 -8.73
CA TYR A 674 -25.03 3.24 -7.51
C TYR A 674 -26.53 2.98 -7.40
N ASP A 675 -27.33 3.35 -8.40
CA ASP A 675 -28.80 3.21 -8.34
C ASP A 675 -29.24 1.76 -8.16
N ALA A 676 -28.52 0.78 -8.72
CA ALA A 676 -28.76 -0.64 -8.48
C ALA A 676 -28.51 -1.10 -7.02
N GLY A 677 -27.81 -0.30 -6.21
CA GLY A 677 -27.44 -0.61 -4.82
C GLY A 677 -25.96 -0.96 -4.61
N GLY A 678 -25.16 -0.94 -5.68
CA GLY A 678 -23.77 -1.38 -5.70
C GLY A 678 -23.48 -2.36 -6.85
N VAL A 679 -22.21 -2.74 -7.00
CA VAL A 679 -21.73 -3.62 -8.09
C VAL A 679 -22.38 -4.99 -8.02
N LEU A 680 -22.49 -5.56 -6.81
CA LEU A 680 -23.07 -6.89 -6.63
C LEU A 680 -24.54 -6.94 -7.05
N GLN A 681 -25.34 -5.97 -6.60
CA GLN A 681 -26.75 -5.86 -6.96
C GLN A 681 -26.92 -5.60 -8.46
N ARG A 682 -26.07 -4.76 -9.06
CA ARG A 682 -26.05 -4.53 -10.51
C ARG A 682 -25.81 -5.82 -11.28
N PHE A 683 -24.79 -6.58 -10.90
CA PHE A 683 -24.50 -7.86 -11.52
C PHE A 683 -25.67 -8.85 -11.41
N ALA A 684 -26.33 -8.93 -10.25
CA ALA A 684 -27.49 -9.80 -10.09
C ALA A 684 -28.64 -9.42 -11.04
N GLN A 685 -28.87 -8.13 -11.27
CA GLN A 685 -29.84 -7.67 -12.26
C GLN A 685 -29.47 -8.13 -13.68
N ASP A 686 -28.20 -7.96 -14.09
CA ASP A 686 -27.74 -8.40 -15.42
C ASP A 686 -27.87 -9.91 -15.59
N PHE A 687 -27.44 -10.68 -14.59
CA PHE A 687 -27.48 -12.14 -14.62
C PHE A 687 -28.92 -12.68 -14.72
N LEU A 688 -29.88 -12.01 -14.07
CA LEU A 688 -31.30 -12.34 -14.19
C LEU A 688 -31.88 -11.93 -15.54
N ALA A 689 -31.45 -10.79 -16.10
CA ALA A 689 -31.88 -10.31 -17.41
C ALA A 689 -31.33 -11.16 -18.58
N GLY A 690 -30.09 -11.64 -18.47
CA GLY A 690 -29.43 -12.47 -19.48
C GLY A 690 -29.89 -13.94 -19.53
N LYS A 691 -30.80 -14.35 -18.64
CA LYS A 691 -31.49 -15.64 -18.70
C LYS A 691 -32.81 -15.61 -19.49
N GLY A 692 -33.10 -14.48 -20.15
CA GLY A 692 -34.26 -14.28 -21.03
C GLY A 692 -34.05 -14.74 -22.45
#